data_AF-B3M8J3-F1
#
_entry.id   AF-B3M8J3-F1
#
_cell.length_a   1.000
_cell.length_b   1.000
_cell.length_c   1.000
_cell.angle_alpha   90.00
_cell.angle_beta   90.00
_cell.angle_gamma   90.00
#
_symmetry.space_group_name_H-M   'P 1'
#
loop_
_entity.id
_entity.type
_entity.pdbx_description
1 polymer ?
#
loop_
_entity_poly.entity_id
_entity_poly.type
_entity_poly.pdbx_seq_one_letter_code
_entity_poly.pdbx_strand_id
1 'polypeptide(L)'
;MSGSHKMWCCLVFILVLVAHTISAELHLSGARAGVSFEGPQPAQSPDAVPPSARPKRRMYALCPPQFQRVGTDCYSLVPQRSSWLEAHFFCKDKNANLTEPTKHADRKLRQFLQKHDGLTRDRDPIWLGATYDHHNSKWQWSMSDRNLSFEAFNQKDPINPRENNCAVYDPNLRYRWSARPCSDKLRFICQHKMPKVSGPNRYKIYNRWNATYPNEQANEVVLEILEPHENDRRYHRRVKAEGSNEEMIIPGRRRNNNNRRNNRNRPALHPNDVNYEQPGQKPRRKRPRISTVAPSVSPSPPSNLSNDVLSPSATPQQMTQYDRKLQRQRERERRRQQRKLERRRLRLEEKRRQEQERERASHDAPHPRGEVDELRQRSAEETEKRHREEKEKKQKKEQERHEKLKKAEQERNRLQEEEKLRNEELQAQKLREEQKKIQEFQEQQSRELKAKHEQELQEREYQQQQRQREIDQLKQRQEEAERQKAADEEAEKQRQEHIQKVRQREEEDRRQREEERRKQREQQEEQDRLNAEKRREEEQRLQKEYQERLEQAKTDRERQLAEAREAKRREDLELQEQIKKQEQERQEQVRRKLEEEEKRRELEQLEETKRFEEQELKRLHEENARREEQQRQRQREIEEREAVEKNLAAEEERLRQEVLEEERALQQRQEEAIRKTEEARKAKEDQERAAEEAKAEEQKRRVEKAKQLADQEKAAQQEEKKRLYANRIAALSPEDQKKFFEMRKRRKQLKEQMQRENNEKKLKRIQHAIRLSEAE
;
A
#
# COMPACT_ATOMS: atom_id res chain seq x y z
N MET A 1 -15.33 77.72 -35.18
CA MET A 1 -16.30 77.91 -36.28
C MET A 1 -15.72 77.22 -37.50
N SER A 2 -16.49 76.29 -38.07
CA SER A 2 -16.49 75.72 -39.45
C SER A 2 -15.17 75.65 -40.24
N GLY A 3 -14.78 74.56 -40.90
CA GLY A 3 -15.49 73.35 -41.30
C GLY A 3 -14.66 72.64 -42.40
N SER A 4 -14.85 71.33 -42.50
CA SER A 4 -14.13 70.33 -43.29
C SER A 4 -14.09 70.50 -44.82
N HIS A 5 -13.11 69.86 -45.49
CA HIS A 5 -13.27 68.85 -46.58
C HIS A 5 -11.86 68.30 -46.97
N LYS A 6 -11.44 67.08 -46.58
CA LYS A 6 -11.56 65.77 -47.27
C LYS A 6 -11.27 65.84 -48.79
N MET A 7 -10.19 65.26 -49.32
CA MET A 7 -9.83 63.83 -49.52
C MET A 7 -9.95 63.48 -51.03
N TRP A 8 -9.05 62.63 -51.54
CA TRP A 8 -9.02 61.92 -52.85
C TRP A 8 -8.12 62.48 -53.96
N CYS A 9 -6.96 61.84 -54.20
CA CYS A 9 -6.78 60.80 -55.24
C CYS A 9 -5.29 60.55 -55.50
N CYS A 10 -4.90 59.29 -55.39
CA CYS A 10 -3.57 58.76 -55.71
C CYS A 10 -3.35 58.58 -57.22
N LEU A 11 -2.06 58.43 -57.56
CA LEU A 11 -1.45 57.99 -58.83
C LEU A 11 -1.37 59.14 -59.85
N VAL A 12 -0.22 59.54 -60.42
CA VAL A 12 0.73 58.73 -61.19
C VAL A 12 2.13 59.42 -61.26
N PHE A 13 3.16 58.64 -61.62
CA PHE A 13 4.47 59.03 -62.18
C PHE A 13 5.56 59.54 -61.23
N ILE A 14 6.29 58.57 -60.65
CA ILE A 14 7.72 58.71 -60.40
C ILE A 14 8.43 58.38 -61.72
N LEU A 15 9.09 59.37 -62.33
CA LEU A 15 10.37 59.18 -63.03
C LEU A 15 10.99 60.54 -63.40
N VAL A 16 12.29 60.64 -63.09
CA VAL A 16 13.33 61.56 -63.59
C VAL A 16 13.56 62.86 -62.80
N LEU A 17 14.85 63.14 -62.61
CA LEU A 17 15.56 64.20 -61.87
C LEU A 17 15.84 63.77 -60.41
N VAL A 18 17.05 63.41 -59.98
CA VAL A 18 18.37 63.99 -60.29
C VAL A 18 19.46 62.94 -60.02
N ALA A 19 20.36 62.77 -60.99
CA ALA A 19 21.64 62.11 -60.86
C ALA A 19 22.72 63.08 -60.33
N HIS A 20 23.78 62.52 -59.73
CA HIS A 20 25.13 63.05 -59.42
C HIS A 20 25.48 63.32 -57.94
N THR A 21 26.25 62.39 -57.34
CA THR A 21 27.48 62.59 -56.52
C THR A 21 28.18 61.21 -56.40
N ILE A 22 29.28 60.88 -57.13
CA ILE A 22 30.73 61.03 -56.81
C ILE A 22 31.12 60.42 -55.45
N SER A 23 32.20 59.68 -55.19
CA SER A 23 33.17 58.78 -55.88
C SER A 23 34.06 58.21 -54.74
N ALA A 24 34.58 56.99 -54.87
CA ALA A 24 35.71 56.54 -54.05
C ALA A 24 36.58 55.55 -54.84
N GLU A 25 37.87 55.88 -54.97
CA GLU A 25 38.95 55.08 -55.53
C GLU A 25 39.41 53.96 -54.59
N LEU A 26 40.00 52.88 -55.14
CA LEU A 26 41.39 52.48 -54.84
C LEU A 26 41.84 51.25 -55.66
N HIS A 27 42.76 51.55 -56.57
CA HIS A 27 44.03 50.86 -56.89
C HIS A 27 44.14 49.40 -57.35
N LEU A 28 44.81 49.32 -58.51
CA LEU A 28 45.31 48.22 -59.32
C LEU A 28 46.67 47.68 -58.83
N SER A 29 46.94 46.40 -59.05
CA SER A 29 48.27 45.90 -59.47
C SER A 29 48.17 44.47 -60.02
N GLY A 30 48.84 44.23 -61.15
CA GLY A 30 48.82 42.97 -61.88
C GLY A 30 50.17 42.27 -61.98
N ALA A 31 50.15 41.02 -62.49
CA ALA A 31 51.26 40.28 -63.11
C ALA A 31 50.64 39.01 -63.74
N ARG A 32 50.45 38.96 -65.06
CA ARG A 32 51.32 38.41 -66.12
C ARG A 32 51.73 36.94 -65.91
N ALA A 33 51.13 36.08 -66.72
CA ALA A 33 51.48 34.67 -66.90
C ALA A 33 52.80 34.52 -67.68
N GLY A 34 53.64 33.59 -67.23
CA GLY A 34 54.80 33.09 -67.95
C GLY A 34 54.84 31.57 -67.78
N VAL A 35 54.79 30.86 -68.90
CA VAL A 35 54.93 29.41 -69.01
C VAL A 35 56.42 29.10 -69.20
N SER A 36 56.99 28.21 -68.40
CA SER A 36 58.20 27.48 -68.75
C SER A 36 58.08 26.03 -68.29
N PHE A 37 58.42 25.16 -69.23
CA PHE A 37 58.31 23.70 -69.27
C PHE A 37 59.72 23.14 -69.06
N GLU A 38 59.91 22.25 -68.08
CA GLU A 38 60.96 21.23 -68.13
C GLU A 38 60.71 20.13 -67.08
N GLY A 39 60.70 18.87 -67.53
CA GLY A 39 60.60 17.67 -66.68
C GLY A 39 61.91 17.37 -65.93
N PRO A 40 61.97 16.31 -65.09
CA PRO A 40 61.79 14.93 -65.57
C PRO A 40 61.03 13.97 -64.62
N GLN A 41 60.74 12.77 -65.16
CA GLN A 41 60.17 11.56 -64.54
C GLN A 41 61.04 10.95 -63.40
N PRO A 42 60.76 9.73 -62.89
CA PRO A 42 59.54 9.19 -62.27
C PRO A 42 59.85 8.49 -60.92
N ALA A 43 58.95 8.52 -59.93
CA ALA A 43 58.86 7.43 -58.94
C ALA A 43 57.65 7.60 -57.99
N GLN A 44 56.78 6.58 -58.02
CA GLN A 44 56.11 5.97 -56.86
C GLN A 44 55.03 6.81 -56.14
N SER A 45 53.79 6.58 -56.52
CA SER A 45 52.72 6.36 -55.54
C SER A 45 52.99 5.01 -54.85
N PRO A 46 52.83 4.89 -53.53
CA PRO A 46 51.48 4.72 -53.00
C PRO A 46 51.15 5.57 -51.77
N ASP A 47 49.86 5.83 -51.67
CA ASP A 47 49.07 6.22 -50.52
C ASP A 47 49.72 6.09 -49.13
N ALA A 48 49.73 7.21 -48.39
CA ALA A 48 49.47 7.21 -46.95
C ALA A 48 48.95 8.59 -46.53
N VAL A 49 47.62 8.75 -46.62
CA VAL A 49 46.90 9.79 -45.86
C VAL A 49 47.29 9.64 -44.38
N PRO A 50 47.69 10.71 -43.67
CA PRO A 50 48.00 10.63 -42.24
C PRO A 50 46.75 10.13 -41.49
N PRO A 51 46.89 9.23 -40.50
CA PRO A 51 45.74 8.64 -39.84
C PRO A 51 44.91 9.74 -39.18
N SER A 52 43.67 9.89 -39.66
CA SER A 52 42.63 10.72 -39.06
C SER A 52 42.71 10.59 -37.54
N ALA A 53 42.98 11.68 -36.83
CA ALA A 53 42.90 11.74 -35.39
C ALA A 53 41.53 11.19 -34.97
N ARG A 54 41.52 10.09 -34.20
CA ARG A 54 40.28 9.43 -33.77
C ARG A 54 39.34 10.50 -33.19
N PRO A 55 38.04 10.53 -33.56
CA PRO A 55 37.13 11.51 -32.99
C PRO A 55 37.12 11.35 -31.46
N LYS A 56 37.51 12.41 -30.74
CA LYS A 56 37.50 12.43 -29.27
C LYS A 56 36.11 12.02 -28.81
N ARG A 57 36.02 11.00 -27.95
CA ARG A 57 34.73 10.50 -27.45
C ARG A 57 34.04 11.61 -26.65
N ARG A 58 32.92 12.11 -27.15
CA ARG A 58 32.11 13.15 -26.49
C ARG A 58 31.05 12.53 -25.58
N MET A 59 30.85 13.12 -24.41
CA MET A 59 29.72 12.87 -23.52
C MET A 59 28.90 14.15 -23.37
N TYR A 60 27.66 14.03 -22.92
CA TYR A 60 26.76 15.14 -22.71
C TYR A 60 26.33 15.13 -21.25
N ALA A 61 26.53 16.25 -20.55
CA ALA A 61 25.95 16.50 -19.25
C ALA A 61 24.69 17.33 -19.42
N LEU A 62 23.55 16.83 -18.95
CA LEU A 62 22.26 17.48 -19.14
C LEU A 62 21.74 18.00 -17.80
N CYS A 63 21.22 19.22 -17.78
CA CYS A 63 20.38 19.73 -16.70
C CYS A 63 18.94 19.91 -17.21
N PRO A 64 17.92 19.66 -16.37
CA PRO A 64 16.54 19.95 -16.76
C PRO A 64 16.38 21.44 -17.13
N PRO A 65 15.36 21.78 -17.93
CA PRO A 65 15.03 23.17 -18.22
C PRO A 65 14.88 23.98 -16.93
N GLN A 66 15.33 25.24 -16.94
CA GLN A 66 15.35 26.13 -15.76
C GLN A 66 16.27 25.70 -14.59
N PHE A 67 17.11 24.67 -14.79
CA PHE A 67 18.19 24.32 -13.85
C PHE A 67 19.55 24.78 -14.37
N GLN A 68 20.34 25.37 -13.48
CA GLN A 68 21.69 25.83 -13.73
C GLN A 68 22.70 24.82 -13.19
N ARG A 69 23.78 24.58 -13.94
CA ARG A 69 24.85 23.68 -13.52
C ARG A 69 25.72 24.35 -12.46
N VAL A 70 25.84 23.73 -11.29
CA VAL A 70 26.81 24.12 -10.26
C VAL A 70 27.66 22.90 -9.90
N GLY A 71 28.90 22.85 -10.42
CA GLY A 71 29.78 21.70 -10.28
C GLY A 71 29.24 20.48 -11.03
N THR A 72 28.93 19.40 -10.29
CA THR A 72 28.49 18.10 -10.85
C THR A 72 26.99 17.85 -10.77
N ASP A 73 26.23 18.80 -10.23
CA ASP A 73 24.79 18.73 -10.01
C ASP A 73 24.10 19.96 -10.64
N CYS A 74 22.80 19.85 -10.85
CA CYS A 74 21.96 20.91 -11.41
C CYS A 74 21.10 21.51 -10.30
N TYR A 75 20.95 22.83 -10.26
CA TYR A 75 20.18 23.53 -9.24
C TYR A 75 19.22 24.54 -9.87
N SER A 76 18.01 24.66 -9.33
CA SER A 76 17.04 25.67 -9.73
C SER A 76 16.62 26.46 -8.49
N LEU A 77 16.86 27.77 -8.52
CA LEU A 77 16.47 28.68 -7.45
C LEU A 77 15.07 29.21 -7.74
N VAL A 78 14.11 28.83 -6.91
CA VAL A 78 12.70 29.20 -7.09
C VAL A 78 12.42 30.48 -6.29
N PRO A 79 11.95 31.56 -6.93
CA PRO A 79 11.70 32.83 -6.26
C PRO A 79 10.39 32.84 -5.44
N GLN A 80 9.51 31.84 -5.64
CA GLN A 80 8.30 31.68 -4.86
C GLN A 80 8.62 31.40 -3.38
N ARG A 81 7.86 32.05 -2.47
CA ARG A 81 7.98 31.85 -1.03
C ARG A 81 6.96 30.82 -0.55
N SER A 82 7.45 29.74 0.03
CA SER A 82 6.63 28.62 0.49
C SER A 82 7.15 28.07 1.82
N SER A 83 6.29 27.34 2.53
CA SER A 83 6.73 26.56 3.69
C SER A 83 7.74 25.49 3.26
N TRP A 84 8.53 24.97 4.20
CA TRP A 84 9.53 23.94 3.87
C TRP A 84 8.89 22.69 3.23
N LEU A 85 7.72 22.29 3.74
CA LEU A 85 7.00 21.11 3.23
C LEU A 85 6.47 21.34 1.80
N GLU A 86 5.89 22.50 1.53
CA GLU A 86 5.44 22.88 0.18
C GLU A 86 6.62 22.96 -0.79
N ALA A 87 7.74 23.55 -0.36
CA ALA A 87 8.96 23.62 -1.15
C ALA A 87 9.51 22.22 -1.50
N HIS A 88 9.45 21.29 -0.54
CA HIS A 88 9.83 19.89 -0.78
C HIS A 88 8.97 19.27 -1.89
N PHE A 89 7.64 19.38 -1.79
CA PHE A 89 6.73 18.84 -2.82
C PHE A 89 6.87 19.54 -4.17
N PHE A 90 7.09 20.85 -4.19
CA PHE A 90 7.34 21.56 -5.45
C PHE A 90 8.55 21.02 -6.18
N CYS A 91 9.68 20.82 -5.48
CA CYS A 91 10.87 20.23 -6.10
C CYS A 91 10.59 18.80 -6.59
N LYS A 92 9.77 18.04 -5.84
CA LYS A 92 9.36 16.67 -6.22
C LYS A 92 8.56 16.62 -7.50
N ASP A 93 7.60 17.52 -7.67
CA ASP A 93 6.77 17.62 -8.88
C ASP A 93 7.62 17.94 -10.12
N LYS A 94 8.76 18.61 -9.91
CA LYS A 94 9.77 18.90 -10.94
C LYS A 94 10.81 17.81 -11.15
N ASN A 95 10.55 16.59 -10.64
CA ASN A 95 11.47 15.45 -10.64
C ASN A 95 12.83 15.74 -9.97
N ALA A 96 12.87 16.76 -9.10
CA ALA A 96 14.04 17.18 -8.34
C ALA A 96 13.80 16.94 -6.85
N ASN A 97 14.77 17.28 -6.01
CA ASN A 97 14.61 17.27 -4.57
C ASN A 97 14.97 18.64 -4.01
N LEU A 98 14.50 18.93 -2.80
CA LEU A 98 15.05 20.05 -2.05
C LEU A 98 16.56 19.83 -1.84
N THR A 99 17.35 20.89 -1.90
CA THR A 99 18.80 20.77 -2.06
C THR A 99 19.48 20.08 -0.87
N GLU A 100 20.23 19.01 -1.16
CA GLU A 100 21.09 18.26 -0.24
C GLU A 100 22.55 18.32 -0.72
N PRO A 101 23.24 19.47 -0.52
CA PRO A 101 24.56 19.68 -1.08
C PRO A 101 25.60 18.83 -0.34
N THR A 102 26.42 18.12 -1.11
CA THR A 102 27.61 17.43 -0.57
C THR A 102 28.67 18.45 -0.14
N LYS A 103 29.64 18.07 0.70
CA LYS A 103 30.70 18.96 1.22
C LYS A 103 31.40 19.81 0.13
N HIS A 104 31.68 19.23 -1.04
CA HIS A 104 32.29 19.96 -2.16
C HIS A 104 31.28 20.80 -2.96
N ALA A 105 30.04 20.32 -3.09
CA ALA A 105 28.98 21.04 -3.78
C ALA A 105 28.50 22.27 -2.99
N ASP A 106 28.43 22.18 -1.65
CA ASP A 106 28.00 23.27 -0.76
C ASP A 106 28.83 24.55 -0.97
N ARG A 107 30.16 24.43 -1.01
CA ARG A 107 31.04 25.58 -1.20
C ARG A 107 30.76 26.30 -2.52
N LYS A 108 30.63 25.54 -3.62
CA LYS A 108 30.34 26.09 -4.95
C LYS A 108 28.95 26.71 -5.01
N LEU A 109 27.98 26.07 -4.36
CA LEU A 109 26.60 26.54 -4.31
C LEU A 109 26.48 27.87 -3.55
N ARG A 110 27.18 28.01 -2.42
CA ARG A 110 27.24 29.28 -1.67
C ARG A 110 27.85 30.42 -2.50
N GLN A 111 28.93 30.16 -3.23
CA GLN A 111 29.54 31.15 -4.13
C GLN A 111 28.58 31.55 -5.26
N PHE A 112 27.88 30.58 -5.84
CA PHE A 112 26.85 30.81 -6.84
C PHE A 112 25.73 31.70 -6.31
N LEU A 113 25.19 31.39 -5.13
CA LEU A 113 24.13 32.16 -4.49
C LEU A 113 24.58 33.59 -4.13
N GLN A 114 25.78 33.75 -3.57
CA GLN A 114 26.35 35.07 -3.28
C GLN A 114 26.45 35.96 -4.52
N LYS A 115 26.87 35.38 -5.66
CA LYS A 115 26.94 36.11 -6.93
C LYS A 115 25.54 36.42 -7.48
N HIS A 116 24.65 35.45 -7.45
CA HIS A 116 23.28 35.57 -7.97
C HIS A 116 22.48 36.65 -7.22
N ASP A 117 22.42 36.55 -5.89
CA ASP A 117 21.68 37.48 -5.06
C ASP A 117 22.40 38.84 -4.91
N GLY A 118 23.71 38.88 -5.14
CA GLY A 118 24.45 40.15 -5.32
C GLY A 118 23.95 40.97 -6.51
N LEU A 119 23.42 40.32 -7.55
CA LEU A 119 22.84 40.97 -8.74
C LEU A 119 21.36 41.32 -8.56
N THR A 120 20.57 40.42 -7.97
CA THR A 120 19.11 40.63 -7.78
C THR A 120 18.76 41.46 -6.55
N ARG A 121 19.73 41.69 -5.64
CA ARG A 121 19.57 42.36 -4.33
C ARG A 121 18.58 41.68 -3.37
N ASP A 122 18.23 40.42 -3.63
CA ASP A 122 17.37 39.62 -2.75
C ASP A 122 18.22 39.10 -1.57
N ARG A 123 17.69 39.17 -0.34
CA ARG A 123 18.40 38.83 0.90
C ARG A 123 17.61 37.83 1.76
N ASP A 124 16.57 37.22 1.22
CA ASP A 124 15.78 36.25 1.95
C ASP A 124 16.52 34.91 2.11
N PRO A 125 16.40 34.24 3.29
CA PRO A 125 16.92 32.89 3.46
C PRO A 125 16.30 31.89 2.49
N ILE A 126 17.05 30.84 2.17
CA ILE A 126 16.68 29.83 1.15
C ILE A 126 16.59 28.45 1.78
N TRP A 127 15.45 27.76 1.62
CA TRP A 127 15.26 26.40 2.16
C TRP A 127 16.23 25.37 1.59
N LEU A 128 16.70 24.48 2.48
CA LEU A 128 17.50 23.28 2.19
C LEU A 128 16.75 22.00 2.57
N GLY A 129 17.17 20.86 2.01
CA GLY A 129 16.56 19.55 2.23
C GLY A 129 16.78 18.90 3.60
N ALA A 130 17.28 19.62 4.61
CA ALA A 130 17.56 19.08 5.93
C ALA A 130 16.52 19.50 6.98
N THR A 131 16.16 18.56 7.84
CA THR A 131 15.23 18.74 8.96
C THR A 131 15.86 18.22 10.25
N TYR A 132 15.43 18.77 11.38
CA TYR A 132 15.88 18.31 12.69
C TYR A 132 14.95 17.23 13.24
N ASP A 133 15.49 16.03 13.47
CA ASP A 133 14.77 14.96 14.18
C ASP A 133 14.93 15.14 15.69
N HIS A 134 13.87 15.60 16.33
CA HIS A 134 13.81 15.80 17.78
C HIS A 134 13.91 14.50 18.57
N HIS A 135 13.44 13.36 18.03
CA HIS A 135 13.49 12.08 18.73
C HIS A 135 14.92 11.54 18.89
N ASN A 136 15.74 11.70 17.84
CA ASN A 136 17.13 11.27 17.84
C ASN A 136 18.12 12.41 18.12
N SER A 137 17.62 13.64 18.32
CA SER A 137 18.39 14.87 18.54
C SER A 137 19.45 15.11 17.46
N LYS A 138 19.11 14.83 16.19
CA LYS A 138 20.05 14.85 15.06
C LYS A 138 19.43 15.50 13.83
N TRP A 139 20.27 16.18 13.05
CA TRP A 139 19.89 16.64 11.72
C TRP A 139 19.90 15.49 10.72
N GLN A 140 18.86 15.43 9.89
CA GLN A 140 18.70 14.42 8.84
C GLN A 140 18.31 15.05 7.51
N TRP A 141 18.81 14.45 6.44
CA TRP A 141 18.41 14.75 5.08
C TRP A 141 17.05 14.12 4.77
N SER A 142 16.09 14.92 4.33
CA SER A 142 14.69 14.50 4.10
C SER A 142 14.54 13.41 3.04
N MET A 143 15.49 13.27 2.10
CA MET A 143 15.38 12.30 1.00
C MET A 143 16.13 11.01 1.22
N SER A 144 17.27 11.08 1.91
CA SER A 144 18.15 9.93 2.07
C SER A 144 18.02 9.27 3.44
N ASP A 145 17.27 9.88 4.37
CA ASP A 145 17.21 9.55 5.79
C ASP A 145 18.61 9.37 6.40
N ARG A 146 19.60 10.04 5.81
CA ARG A 146 20.99 9.99 6.26
C ARG A 146 21.18 11.06 7.31
N ASN A 147 21.74 10.65 8.44
CA ASN A 147 22.24 11.59 9.43
C ASN A 147 23.22 12.54 8.76
N LEU A 148 23.01 13.83 9.01
CA LEU A 148 23.90 14.86 8.54
C LEU A 148 25.25 14.69 9.23
N SER A 149 26.28 14.37 8.46
CA SER A 149 27.64 14.11 8.95
C SER A 149 28.56 15.34 8.85
N PHE A 150 28.00 16.53 8.59
CA PHE A 150 28.78 17.74 8.29
C PHE A 150 28.47 18.89 9.27
N GLU A 151 29.49 19.45 9.91
CA GLU A 151 29.45 20.70 10.68
C GLU A 151 29.33 21.92 9.73
N ALA A 152 28.18 22.08 9.07
CA ALA A 152 27.87 23.26 8.26
C ALA A 152 27.12 24.37 9.01
N PHE A 153 26.50 24.03 10.14
CA PHE A 153 25.75 24.99 10.95
C PHE A 153 26.70 26.02 11.55
N ASN A 154 26.27 27.29 11.57
CA ASN A 154 27.04 28.32 12.23
C ASN A 154 27.01 28.10 13.75
N GLN A 155 28.17 28.17 14.41
CA GLN A 155 28.37 27.87 15.84
C GLN A 155 27.61 28.83 16.80
N LYS A 156 26.93 29.85 16.23
CA LYS A 156 26.23 30.92 16.94
C LYS A 156 24.70 30.82 16.92
N ASP A 157 24.10 29.83 16.27
CA ASP A 157 22.64 29.70 16.28
C ASP A 157 22.16 28.99 17.56
N PRO A 158 21.40 29.66 18.45
CA PRO A 158 20.71 28.98 19.53
C PRO A 158 19.59 28.14 18.91
N ILE A 159 19.84 26.85 18.72
CA ILE A 159 18.81 25.89 18.32
C ILE A 159 17.78 25.89 19.45
N ASN A 160 16.66 26.59 19.27
CA ASN A 160 15.54 26.49 20.20
C ASN A 160 14.97 25.07 20.07
N PRO A 161 15.07 24.22 21.12
CA PRO A 161 14.79 22.78 21.00
C PRO A 161 13.29 22.44 20.93
N ARG A 162 12.41 23.44 21.00
CA ARG A 162 10.95 23.27 21.08
C ARG A 162 10.19 23.49 19.77
N GLU A 163 10.85 23.96 18.71
CA GLU A 163 10.21 24.20 17.41
C GLU A 163 10.79 23.27 16.33
N ASN A 164 9.94 22.79 15.42
CA ASN A 164 10.35 21.99 14.26
C ASN A 164 11.29 22.84 13.39
N ASN A 165 12.58 22.53 13.45
CA ASN A 165 13.62 23.29 12.77
C ASN A 165 13.96 22.68 11.41
N CYS A 166 13.95 23.52 10.38
CA CYS A 166 14.35 23.22 9.02
C CYS A 166 15.59 24.04 8.65
N ALA A 167 16.47 23.46 7.83
CA ALA A 167 17.73 24.11 7.46
C ALA A 167 17.53 25.12 6.32
N VAL A 168 18.21 26.26 6.42
CA VAL A 168 18.24 27.28 5.36
C VAL A 168 19.67 27.72 5.06
N TYR A 169 19.89 28.24 3.88
CA TYR A 169 21.01 29.14 3.61
C TYR A 169 20.65 30.56 4.00
N ASP A 170 21.44 31.18 4.88
CA ASP A 170 21.22 32.56 5.33
C ASP A 170 22.17 33.55 4.64
N PRO A 171 21.66 34.48 3.82
CA PRO A 171 22.47 35.51 3.17
C PRO A 171 23.31 36.35 4.14
N ASN A 172 22.82 36.61 5.36
CA ASN A 172 23.54 37.39 6.38
C ASN A 172 24.74 36.63 6.93
N LEU A 173 24.70 35.30 6.89
CA LEU A 173 25.79 34.42 7.31
C LEU A 173 26.66 33.97 6.12
N ARG A 174 26.68 34.74 5.03
CA ARG A 174 27.35 34.40 3.76
C ARG A 174 26.89 33.04 3.22
N TYR A 175 25.59 32.79 3.30
CA TYR A 175 24.94 31.53 2.94
C TYR A 175 25.50 30.35 3.73
N ARG A 176 25.91 30.51 4.98
CA ARG A 176 26.10 29.35 5.88
C ARG A 176 24.74 28.81 6.30
N TRP A 177 24.72 27.58 6.79
CA TRP A 177 23.47 26.96 7.18
C TRP A 177 23.03 27.52 8.53
N SER A 178 21.75 27.87 8.62
CA SER A 178 21.07 28.22 9.87
C SER A 178 19.77 27.44 9.99
N ALA A 179 19.17 27.48 11.19
CA ALA A 179 17.89 26.85 11.47
C ALA A 179 16.76 27.89 11.46
N ARG A 180 15.63 27.53 10.84
CA ARG A 180 14.39 28.31 10.85
C ARG A 180 13.18 27.41 11.12
N PRO A 181 12.09 27.95 11.71
CA PRO A 181 10.84 27.21 11.85
C PRO A 181 10.33 26.75 10.49
N CYS A 182 10.03 25.47 10.33
CA CYS A 182 9.60 24.89 9.04
C CYS A 182 8.34 25.53 8.42
N SER A 183 7.57 26.26 9.23
CA SER A 183 6.36 27.00 8.83
C SER A 183 6.65 28.34 8.14
N ASP A 184 7.88 28.85 8.20
CA ASP A 184 8.26 30.11 7.55
C ASP A 184 8.09 30.03 6.03
N LYS A 185 7.65 31.12 5.40
CA LYS A 185 7.49 31.19 3.95
C LYS A 185 8.74 31.81 3.32
N LEU A 186 9.64 30.95 2.82
CA LEU A 186 10.93 31.34 2.28
C LEU A 186 11.09 30.85 0.84
N ARG A 187 12.03 31.47 0.13
CA ARG A 187 12.49 30.98 -1.18
C ARG A 187 13.17 29.63 -1.00
N PHE A 188 13.27 28.85 -2.07
CA PHE A 188 13.83 27.51 -1.95
C PHE A 188 14.62 27.12 -3.20
N ILE A 189 15.52 26.17 -3.03
CA ILE A 189 16.39 25.70 -4.10
C ILE A 189 16.25 24.20 -4.30
N CYS A 190 15.91 23.83 -5.53
CA CYS A 190 15.79 22.44 -5.96
C CYS A 190 17.13 21.95 -6.53
N GLN A 191 17.47 20.71 -6.26
CA GLN A 191 18.65 20.00 -6.77
C GLN A 191 18.21 18.80 -7.60
N HIS A 192 18.80 18.66 -8.77
CA HIS A 192 18.67 17.50 -9.65
C HIS A 192 20.07 16.95 -9.97
N LYS A 193 20.23 15.61 -9.96
CA LYS A 193 21.50 14.99 -10.37
C LYS A 193 21.73 15.17 -11.86
N MET A 194 22.91 15.61 -12.27
CA MET A 194 23.24 15.85 -13.67
C MET A 194 23.55 14.53 -14.40
N PRO A 195 22.66 14.03 -15.28
CA PRO A 195 22.90 12.83 -16.06
C PRO A 195 24.03 13.08 -17.05
N LYS A 196 24.97 12.14 -17.13
CA LYS A 196 26.09 12.17 -18.08
C LYS A 196 25.92 11.02 -19.06
N VAL A 197 25.58 11.31 -20.31
CA VAL A 197 25.19 10.31 -21.32
C VAL A 197 26.03 10.43 -22.58
N SER A 198 26.11 9.36 -23.37
CA SER A 198 26.68 9.42 -24.72
C SER A 198 25.67 10.05 -25.69
N GLY A 199 26.14 10.61 -26.81
CA GLY A 199 25.28 11.24 -27.83
C GLY A 199 24.06 10.41 -28.23
N PRO A 200 24.22 9.12 -28.59
CA PRO A 200 23.08 8.26 -28.96
C PRO A 200 22.06 8.01 -27.83
N ASN A 201 22.42 8.23 -26.56
CA ASN A 201 21.52 8.05 -25.42
C ASN A 201 20.90 9.37 -24.95
N ARG A 202 21.17 10.49 -25.62
CA ARG A 202 20.66 11.81 -25.26
C ARG A 202 19.12 11.87 -25.33
N TYR A 203 18.52 11.27 -26.37
CA TYR A 203 17.06 11.22 -26.54
C TYR A 203 16.33 10.55 -25.36
N LYS A 204 16.95 9.56 -24.69
CA LYS A 204 16.35 8.87 -23.54
C LYS A 204 16.11 9.81 -22.36
N ILE A 205 17.01 10.78 -22.18
CA ILE A 205 16.86 11.79 -21.12
C ILE A 205 15.74 12.77 -21.49
N TYR A 206 15.67 13.21 -22.75
CA TYR A 206 14.57 14.06 -23.23
C TYR A 206 13.22 13.38 -23.09
N ASN A 207 13.06 12.15 -23.57
CA ASN A 207 11.80 11.40 -23.44
C ASN A 207 11.38 11.25 -21.98
N ARG A 208 12.34 11.04 -21.07
CA ARG A 208 12.06 10.95 -19.64
C ARG A 208 11.61 12.29 -19.03
N TRP A 209 12.16 13.40 -19.49
CA TRP A 209 11.82 14.74 -18.98
C TRP A 209 10.63 15.38 -19.69
N ASN A 210 10.21 14.88 -20.85
CA ASN A 210 9.11 15.43 -21.64
C ASN A 210 7.78 15.47 -20.87
N ALA A 211 7.56 14.53 -19.94
CA ALA A 211 6.37 14.54 -19.07
C ALA A 211 6.36 15.72 -18.08
N THR A 212 7.53 16.14 -17.61
CA THR A 212 7.70 17.20 -16.60
C THR A 212 7.92 18.57 -17.24
N TYR A 213 8.58 18.60 -18.40
CA TYR A 213 8.95 19.78 -19.17
C TYR A 213 8.61 19.55 -20.65
N PRO A 214 7.32 19.66 -21.03
CA PRO A 214 6.88 19.37 -22.39
C PRO A 214 7.48 20.39 -23.37
N ASN A 215 8.04 19.90 -24.47
CA ASN A 215 8.64 20.70 -25.57
C ASN A 215 9.80 21.63 -25.17
N GLU A 216 10.34 21.53 -23.96
CA GLU A 216 11.50 22.32 -23.52
C GLU A 216 12.82 21.52 -23.68
N GLN A 217 13.87 22.19 -24.15
CA GLN A 217 15.19 21.58 -24.28
C GLN A 217 16.00 21.70 -22.98
N ALA A 218 16.54 20.57 -22.51
CA ALA A 218 17.56 20.49 -21.47
C ALA A 218 18.77 21.39 -21.76
N ASN A 219 19.27 22.02 -20.69
CA ASN A 219 20.54 22.74 -20.70
C ASN A 219 21.68 21.72 -20.77
N GLU A 220 22.21 21.49 -21.97
CA GLU A 220 23.28 20.53 -22.19
C GLU A 220 24.67 21.18 -22.24
N VAL A 221 25.67 20.43 -21.77
CA VAL A 221 27.07 20.78 -21.88
C VAL A 221 27.82 19.59 -22.45
N VAL A 222 28.54 19.81 -23.54
CA VAL A 222 29.41 18.80 -24.13
C VAL A 222 30.63 18.62 -23.23
N LEU A 223 30.92 17.37 -22.90
CA LEU A 223 32.06 16.94 -22.10
C LEU A 223 33.04 16.18 -22.99
N GLU A 224 34.26 16.70 -23.10
CA GLU A 224 35.38 16.02 -23.74
C GLU A 224 36.01 15.03 -22.76
N ILE A 225 36.15 13.76 -23.15
CA ILE A 225 36.89 12.76 -22.38
C ILE A 225 38.39 13.01 -22.57
N LEU A 226 39.10 13.26 -21.48
CA LEU A 226 40.56 13.39 -21.45
C LEU A 226 41.23 12.02 -21.48
N GLU A 227 42.45 11.95 -22.00
CA GLU A 227 43.22 10.71 -22.01
C GLU A 227 43.58 10.27 -20.58
N PRO A 228 43.53 8.96 -20.27
CA PRO A 228 43.89 8.45 -18.95
C PRO A 228 45.37 8.72 -18.64
N HIS A 229 45.67 9.28 -17.46
CA HIS A 229 47.06 9.39 -16.98
C HIS A 229 47.48 8.07 -16.29
N GLU A 230 48.78 7.76 -16.23
CA GLU A 230 49.30 6.53 -15.58
C GLU A 230 48.79 6.29 -14.14
N ASN A 231 48.46 7.36 -13.40
CA ASN A 231 47.98 7.31 -12.03
C ASN A 231 46.44 7.22 -11.89
N ASP A 232 45.69 7.16 -13.00
CA ASP A 232 44.25 7.00 -12.93
C ASP A 232 43.85 5.58 -12.52
N ARG A 233 43.00 5.51 -11.50
CA ARG A 233 42.26 4.28 -11.20
C ARG A 233 41.53 3.85 -12.47
N ARG A 234 41.85 2.66 -13.01
CA ARG A 234 41.40 1.99 -14.26
C ARG A 234 39.93 2.18 -14.69
N TYR A 235 39.05 2.67 -13.82
CA TYR A 235 37.61 2.81 -14.02
C TYR A 235 37.07 4.25 -13.92
N HIS A 236 37.83 5.25 -13.47
CA HIS A 236 37.37 6.65 -13.49
C HIS A 236 37.69 7.28 -14.85
N ARG A 237 36.81 8.17 -15.34
CA ARG A 237 37.05 8.96 -16.55
C ARG A 237 37.18 10.42 -16.17
N ARG A 238 38.29 11.06 -16.55
CA ARG A 238 38.42 12.52 -16.52
C ARG A 238 37.75 13.14 -17.73
N VAL A 239 36.99 14.20 -17.49
CA VAL A 239 36.28 14.94 -18.52
C VAL A 239 36.42 16.43 -18.28
N LYS A 240 36.44 17.23 -19.33
CA LYS A 240 36.33 18.70 -19.26
C LYS A 240 35.13 19.17 -20.08
N ALA A 241 34.49 20.25 -19.66
CA ALA A 241 33.44 20.86 -20.48
C ALA A 241 34.04 21.59 -21.68
N GLU A 242 33.38 21.51 -22.84
CA GLU A 242 33.79 22.24 -24.05
C GLU A 242 33.84 23.74 -23.75
N GLY A 243 35.00 24.38 -23.95
CA GLY A 243 35.23 25.79 -23.62
C GLY A 243 35.58 26.11 -22.15
N SER A 244 35.75 25.11 -21.28
CA SER A 244 36.18 25.31 -19.88
C SER A 244 37.42 24.49 -19.52
N ASN A 245 38.28 25.06 -18.67
CA ASN A 245 39.43 24.38 -18.08
C ASN A 245 39.07 23.58 -16.80
N GLU A 246 37.79 23.53 -16.42
CA GLU A 246 37.33 22.78 -15.25
C GLU A 246 37.28 21.27 -15.55
N GLU A 247 38.22 20.52 -14.97
CA GLU A 247 38.23 19.06 -15.02
C GLU A 247 37.29 18.43 -13.98
N MET A 248 36.58 17.38 -14.39
CA MET A 248 35.69 16.60 -13.54
C MET A 248 36.02 15.11 -13.66
N ILE A 249 35.89 14.39 -12.55
CA ILE A 249 36.06 12.93 -12.51
C ILE A 249 34.68 12.26 -12.50
N ILE A 250 34.41 11.42 -13.50
CA ILE A 250 33.23 10.56 -13.56
C ILE A 250 33.62 9.17 -13.04
N PRO A 251 33.04 8.69 -11.92
CA PRO A 251 33.23 7.32 -11.46
C PRO A 251 32.62 6.30 -12.43
N GLY A 252 33.43 5.41 -12.99
CA GLY A 252 32.93 4.28 -13.78
C GLY A 252 32.60 3.07 -12.92
N ARG A 253 31.62 2.27 -13.36
CA ARG A 253 31.23 1.02 -12.67
C ARG A 253 32.24 -0.10 -12.98
N ARG A 254 32.62 -0.89 -11.96
CA ARG A 254 33.23 -2.22 -12.16
C ARG A 254 32.24 -3.12 -12.88
N ARG A 255 32.55 -3.56 -14.10
CA ARG A 255 31.78 -4.57 -14.83
C ARG A 255 32.20 -5.95 -14.31
N ASN A 256 31.44 -6.52 -13.37
CA ASN A 256 31.72 -7.85 -12.85
C ASN A 256 31.05 -8.90 -13.76
N ASN A 257 31.84 -9.62 -14.57
CA ASN A 257 31.32 -10.52 -15.61
C ASN A 257 30.91 -11.92 -15.10
N ASN A 258 31.05 -12.22 -13.81
CA ASN A 258 30.89 -13.58 -13.27
C ASN A 258 29.52 -13.91 -12.64
N ASN A 259 28.43 -13.21 -12.98
CA ASN A 259 27.12 -13.53 -12.40
C ASN A 259 25.98 -13.58 -13.43
N ARG A 260 26.20 -14.32 -14.52
CA ARG A 260 25.20 -14.54 -15.58
C ARG A 260 24.27 -15.74 -15.34
N ARG A 261 24.37 -16.42 -14.19
CA ARG A 261 23.38 -17.40 -13.73
C ARG A 261 23.11 -17.13 -12.26
N ASN A 262 21.84 -17.00 -11.88
CA ASN A 262 21.31 -16.72 -10.53
C ASN A 262 21.30 -15.26 -10.07
N ASN A 263 20.49 -14.40 -10.71
CA ASN A 263 19.58 -13.49 -9.97
C ASN A 263 18.57 -12.79 -10.90
N ARG A 264 17.42 -13.41 -11.16
CA ARG A 264 16.21 -12.68 -11.60
C ARG A 264 15.47 -12.21 -10.35
N ASN A 265 15.97 -11.16 -9.68
CA ASN A 265 15.20 -10.23 -8.83
C ASN A 265 16.10 -9.25 -8.07
N ARG A 266 16.82 -8.39 -8.82
CA ARG A 266 17.34 -7.15 -8.24
C ARG A 266 17.20 -6.04 -9.29
N PRO A 267 16.36 -5.01 -9.08
CA PRO A 267 16.37 -3.84 -9.94
C PRO A 267 17.77 -3.24 -9.86
N ALA A 268 18.44 -3.11 -11.01
CA ALA A 268 19.70 -2.42 -11.09
C ALA A 268 19.43 -0.92 -10.88
N LEU A 269 19.63 -0.41 -9.67
CA LEU A 269 19.60 1.03 -9.40
C LEU A 269 20.59 1.72 -10.35
N HIS A 270 20.10 2.54 -11.27
CA HIS A 270 20.88 3.35 -12.20
C HIS A 270 21.42 4.57 -11.43
N PRO A 271 22.64 5.10 -11.72
CA PRO A 271 23.14 6.31 -11.03
C PRO A 271 22.27 7.57 -11.24
N ASN A 272 21.24 7.48 -12.11
CA ASN A 272 20.30 8.55 -12.42
C ASN A 272 18.88 8.27 -11.90
N ASP A 273 18.71 7.28 -11.02
CA ASP A 273 17.46 7.05 -10.29
C ASP A 273 17.43 8.00 -9.09
N VAL A 274 17.20 9.28 -9.36
CA VAL A 274 16.71 10.20 -8.34
C VAL A 274 15.20 9.99 -8.32
N ASN A 275 14.77 9.17 -7.36
CA ASN A 275 13.41 8.86 -6.94
C ASN A 275 12.27 9.51 -7.77
N TYR A 276 11.85 8.84 -8.84
CA TYR A 276 10.54 9.04 -9.47
C TYR A 276 9.64 7.91 -8.98
N GLU A 277 8.84 8.16 -7.93
CA GLU A 277 7.63 7.35 -7.76
C GLU A 277 6.64 7.84 -8.81
N GLN A 278 6.28 6.95 -9.74
CA GLN A 278 5.17 7.17 -10.67
C GLN A 278 3.90 7.50 -9.88
N PRO A 279 3.10 8.50 -10.28
CA PRO A 279 1.74 8.60 -9.77
C PRO A 279 0.93 7.48 -10.43
N GLY A 280 0.64 6.43 -9.65
CA GLY A 280 -0.21 5.32 -10.10
C GLY A 280 0.37 3.92 -9.90
N GLN A 281 0.82 3.60 -8.69
CA GLN A 281 0.50 2.38 -7.93
C GLN A 281 1.40 2.36 -6.69
N LYS A 282 0.83 2.67 -5.52
CA LYS A 282 1.52 2.56 -4.23
C LYS A 282 2.17 1.17 -4.13
N PRO A 283 3.46 1.02 -3.76
CA PRO A 283 3.92 -0.23 -3.23
C PRO A 283 3.15 -0.48 -1.93
N ARG A 284 2.25 -1.45 -1.94
CA ARG A 284 1.63 -1.97 -0.72
C ARG A 284 2.77 -2.29 0.25
N ARG A 285 2.73 -1.69 1.44
CA ARG A 285 3.54 -2.13 2.58
C ARG A 285 3.50 -3.65 2.62
N LYS A 286 4.67 -4.30 2.52
CA LYS A 286 4.78 -5.75 2.64
C LYS A 286 4.26 -6.17 4.02
N ARG A 287 2.99 -6.58 4.07
CA ARG A 287 2.55 -7.67 4.93
C ARG A 287 2.68 -8.99 4.14
N PRO A 288 3.09 -10.07 4.82
CA PRO A 288 3.63 -11.27 4.18
C PRO A 288 2.55 -12.07 3.44
N ARG A 289 2.83 -12.47 2.19
CA ARG A 289 2.11 -13.55 1.52
C ARG A 289 2.55 -14.89 2.11
N ILE A 290 1.59 -15.58 2.73
CA ILE A 290 1.59 -17.02 2.89
C ILE A 290 1.33 -17.60 1.48
N SER A 291 2.20 -18.50 1.04
CA SER A 291 1.97 -19.39 -0.09
C SER A 291 1.71 -20.77 0.50
N THR A 292 0.48 -21.24 0.43
CA THR A 292 0.13 -22.64 0.66
C THR A 292 -0.20 -23.22 -0.71
N VAL A 293 0.66 -24.11 -1.20
CA VAL A 293 0.24 -25.16 -2.14
C VAL A 293 0.69 -26.48 -1.55
N ALA A 294 -0.29 -27.38 -1.47
CA ALA A 294 -0.33 -28.66 -0.81
C ALA A 294 0.66 -29.71 -1.34
N PRO A 295 0.87 -30.81 -0.57
CA PRO A 295 1.01 -32.13 -1.14
C PRO A 295 -0.26 -32.97 -0.92
N SER A 296 -0.60 -33.71 -1.96
CA SER A 296 -1.67 -34.70 -2.08
C SER A 296 -1.54 -35.89 -1.12
N VAL A 297 -2.67 -36.40 -0.64
CA VAL A 297 -2.84 -37.70 0.04
C VAL A 297 -3.45 -38.71 -0.95
N SER A 298 -2.99 -39.97 -1.00
CA SER A 298 -3.71 -41.22 -0.60
C SER A 298 -2.95 -42.48 -1.09
N PRO A 299 -3.24 -43.74 -0.63
CA PRO A 299 -3.63 -44.25 0.71
C PRO A 299 -2.95 -45.61 1.12
N SER A 300 -3.27 -46.08 2.35
CA SER A 300 -3.39 -47.50 2.83
C SER A 300 -2.24 -48.10 3.72
N PRO A 301 -2.50 -49.17 4.55
CA PRO A 301 -2.48 -49.15 6.04
C PRO A 301 -1.62 -50.29 6.67
N PRO A 302 -1.91 -50.84 7.87
CA PRO A 302 -1.62 -50.34 9.23
C PRO A 302 -0.60 -51.22 10.00
N SER A 303 0.03 -50.68 11.05
CA SER A 303 0.46 -51.50 12.20
C SER A 303 0.72 -50.67 13.46
N ASN A 304 0.21 -51.21 14.57
CA ASN A 304 0.41 -50.76 15.93
C ASN A 304 1.90 -50.81 16.33
N LEU A 305 2.34 -49.87 17.17
CA LEU A 305 3.05 -50.17 18.43
C LEU A 305 3.29 -48.87 19.23
N SER A 306 2.95 -48.97 20.50
CA SER A 306 3.24 -48.02 21.57
C SER A 306 4.74 -47.78 21.72
N ASN A 307 5.17 -46.55 22.03
CA ASN A 307 6.13 -46.26 23.11
C ASN A 307 6.49 -44.77 23.20
N ASP A 308 6.38 -44.26 24.43
CA ASP A 308 7.00 -43.01 24.90
C ASP A 308 8.50 -42.98 24.63
N VAL A 309 8.97 -42.04 23.81
CA VAL A 309 10.36 -41.55 23.84
C VAL A 309 10.38 -40.06 23.50
N LEU A 310 10.74 -39.25 24.49
CA LEU A 310 11.19 -37.86 24.32
C LEU A 310 12.28 -37.79 23.24
N SER A 311 11.97 -37.21 22.08
CA SER A 311 12.95 -36.96 21.02
C SER A 311 13.46 -35.50 21.03
N PRO A 312 14.73 -35.28 20.66
CA PRO A 312 15.50 -34.12 21.07
C PRO A 312 15.23 -32.90 20.20
N SER A 313 15.45 -31.71 20.77
CA SER A 313 15.28 -30.42 20.10
C SER A 313 16.10 -30.34 18.80
N ALA A 314 15.42 -30.04 17.69
CA ALA A 314 16.02 -29.90 16.37
C ALA A 314 17.19 -28.91 16.34
N THR A 315 18.25 -29.27 15.64
CA THR A 315 19.47 -28.46 15.48
C THR A 315 19.23 -27.23 14.59
N PRO A 316 20.02 -26.13 14.76
CA PRO A 316 19.75 -24.81 14.16
C PRO A 316 19.70 -24.76 12.62
N GLN A 317 20.13 -25.83 11.94
CA GLN A 317 20.22 -25.91 10.48
C GLN A 317 18.90 -26.32 9.81
N GLN A 318 17.89 -26.78 10.56
CA GLN A 318 16.60 -27.22 10.01
C GLN A 318 15.43 -26.24 10.25
N MET A 319 15.66 -25.13 10.97
CA MET A 319 14.59 -24.17 11.30
C MET A 319 14.39 -23.11 10.21
N THR A 320 13.15 -22.95 9.76
CA THR A 320 12.75 -21.92 8.80
C THR A 320 12.89 -20.49 9.38
N GLN A 321 12.87 -19.46 8.53
CA GLN A 321 12.89 -18.06 9.01
C GLN A 321 11.68 -17.73 9.91
N TYR A 322 10.54 -18.39 9.68
CA TYR A 322 9.35 -18.23 10.50
C TYR A 322 9.55 -18.86 11.88
N ASP A 323 10.11 -20.07 11.95
CA ASP A 323 10.39 -20.75 13.22
C ASP A 323 11.40 -19.98 14.09
N ARG A 324 12.43 -19.42 13.46
CA ARG A 324 13.40 -18.53 14.15
C ARG A 324 12.72 -17.28 14.71
N LYS A 325 11.75 -16.71 14.00
CA LYS A 325 10.99 -15.53 14.45
C LYS A 325 10.07 -15.89 15.62
N LEU A 326 9.37 -17.03 15.52
CA LEU A 326 8.49 -17.53 16.57
C LEU A 326 9.25 -17.92 17.84
N GLN A 327 10.42 -18.55 17.71
CA GLN A 327 11.29 -18.88 18.84
C GLN A 327 11.81 -17.63 19.55
N ARG A 328 12.23 -16.60 18.80
CA ARG A 328 12.63 -15.30 19.39
C ARG A 328 11.48 -14.61 20.10
N GLN A 329 10.26 -14.76 19.61
CA GLN A 329 9.06 -14.19 20.24
C GLN A 329 8.73 -14.92 21.55
N ARG A 330 8.75 -16.26 21.55
CA ARG A 330 8.60 -17.10 22.75
C ARG A 330 9.70 -16.87 23.78
N GLU A 331 10.93 -16.60 23.35
CA GLU A 331 12.04 -16.27 24.25
C GLU A 331 11.89 -14.87 24.87
N ARG A 332 11.42 -13.89 24.09
CA ARG A 332 11.09 -12.54 24.61
C ARG A 332 9.96 -12.59 25.64
N GLU A 333 8.94 -13.40 25.42
CA GLU A 333 7.87 -13.61 26.41
C GLU A 333 8.35 -14.31 27.67
N ARG A 334 9.17 -15.37 27.54
CA ARG A 334 9.79 -16.02 28.71
C ARG A 334 10.63 -15.06 29.54
N ARG A 335 11.43 -14.19 28.90
CA ARG A 335 12.20 -13.14 29.60
C ARG A 335 11.31 -12.05 30.22
N ARG A 336 10.10 -11.80 29.69
CA ARG A 336 9.12 -10.90 30.32
C ARG A 336 8.49 -11.55 31.56
N GLN A 337 8.12 -12.83 31.48
CA GLN A 337 7.55 -13.57 32.60
C GLN A 337 8.56 -13.77 33.74
N GLN A 338 9.82 -14.09 33.42
CA GLN A 338 10.90 -14.19 34.42
C GLN A 338 11.10 -12.87 35.18
N ARG A 339 11.16 -11.73 34.48
CA ARG A 339 11.26 -10.40 35.12
C ARG A 339 10.04 -10.06 35.99
N LYS A 340 8.85 -10.54 35.63
CA LYS A 340 7.63 -10.36 36.42
C LYS A 340 7.66 -11.20 37.71
N LEU A 341 8.14 -12.44 37.63
CA LEU A 341 8.34 -13.32 38.78
C LEU A 341 9.44 -12.79 39.72
N GLU A 342 10.55 -12.30 39.18
CA GLU A 342 11.65 -11.71 39.93
C GLU A 342 11.20 -10.46 40.72
N ARG A 343 10.44 -9.55 40.09
CA ARG A 343 9.83 -8.40 40.77
C ARG A 343 8.87 -8.83 41.88
N ARG A 344 8.13 -9.93 41.70
CA ARG A 344 7.22 -10.45 42.72
C ARG A 344 7.99 -11.05 43.91
N ARG A 345 9.12 -11.72 43.64
CA ARG A 345 10.02 -12.26 44.67
C ARG A 345 10.65 -11.15 45.49
N LEU A 346 11.19 -10.10 44.86
CA LEU A 346 11.78 -8.95 45.55
C LEU A 346 10.78 -8.24 46.47
N ARG A 347 9.52 -8.06 46.03
CA ARG A 347 8.44 -7.49 46.89
C ARG A 347 8.11 -8.35 48.12
N LEU A 348 8.16 -9.67 47.97
CA LEU A 348 7.94 -10.60 49.10
C LEU A 348 9.11 -10.54 50.09
N GLU A 349 10.33 -10.40 49.59
CA GLU A 349 11.54 -10.27 50.40
C GLU A 349 11.59 -8.93 51.17
N GLU A 350 11.14 -7.85 50.53
CA GLU A 350 10.96 -6.53 51.15
C GLU A 350 9.89 -6.54 52.25
N LYS A 351 8.76 -7.23 52.04
CA LYS A 351 7.74 -7.46 53.08
C LYS A 351 8.29 -8.23 54.28
N ARG A 352 9.07 -9.30 54.05
CA ARG A 352 9.68 -10.08 55.14
C ARG A 352 10.68 -9.25 55.94
N ARG A 353 11.43 -8.35 55.29
CA ARG A 353 12.31 -7.38 55.98
C ARG A 353 11.52 -6.40 56.85
N GLN A 354 10.40 -5.87 56.36
CA GLN A 354 9.54 -4.98 57.16
C GLN A 354 8.89 -5.69 58.35
N GLU A 355 8.51 -6.97 58.23
CA GLU A 355 8.01 -7.77 59.36
C GLU A 355 9.10 -8.02 60.41
N GLN A 356 10.33 -8.33 59.99
CA GLN A 356 11.46 -8.50 60.91
C GLN A 356 11.87 -7.19 61.62
N GLU A 357 11.75 -6.04 60.95
CA GLU A 357 11.94 -4.73 61.60
C GLU A 357 10.83 -4.40 62.60
N ARG A 358 9.58 -4.80 62.32
CA ARG A 358 8.44 -4.63 63.25
C ARG A 358 8.55 -5.53 64.48
N GLU A 359 9.02 -6.77 64.33
CA GLU A 359 9.26 -7.65 65.48
C GLU A 359 10.39 -7.12 66.37
N ARG A 360 11.47 -6.59 65.79
CA ARG A 360 12.57 -5.96 66.54
C ARG A 360 12.16 -4.67 67.26
N ALA A 361 11.19 -3.93 66.73
CA ALA A 361 10.64 -2.74 67.37
C ALA A 361 9.67 -3.05 68.53
N SER A 362 9.29 -4.32 68.74
CA SER A 362 8.37 -4.74 69.81
C SER A 362 9.06 -5.24 71.09
N HIS A 363 10.40 -5.18 71.16
CA HIS A 363 11.21 -5.76 72.23
C HIS A 363 11.96 -4.74 73.12
N ASP A 364 11.47 -3.50 73.21
CA ASP A 364 11.99 -2.51 74.16
C ASP A 364 10.87 -1.55 74.63
N ALA A 365 10.27 -1.82 75.80
CA ALA A 365 9.71 -0.79 76.71
C ALA A 365 9.35 -1.39 78.09
N PRO A 366 9.50 -0.63 79.20
CA PRO A 366 9.68 -1.18 80.55
C PRO A 366 8.43 -1.15 81.46
N HIS A 367 8.44 -2.02 82.48
CA HIS A 367 7.47 -2.11 83.59
C HIS A 367 7.95 -1.30 84.82
N PRO A 368 7.06 -0.78 85.67
CA PRO A 368 7.35 -0.68 87.10
C PRO A 368 6.24 -1.22 88.04
N ARG A 369 6.65 -1.49 89.29
CA ARG A 369 6.08 -2.35 90.35
C ARG A 369 5.09 -1.64 91.33
N GLY A 370 4.38 -2.45 92.16
CA GLY A 370 3.85 -2.13 93.51
C GLY A 370 3.21 -3.39 94.17
N GLU A 371 3.83 -3.99 95.21
CA GLU A 371 3.47 -4.03 96.67
C GLU A 371 2.12 -4.73 97.00
N VAL A 372 2.09 -6.03 97.37
CA VAL A 372 2.23 -6.74 98.69
C VAL A 372 1.04 -6.60 99.66
N ASP A 373 0.33 -7.72 99.87
CA ASP A 373 -0.68 -8.04 100.91
C ASP A 373 -0.01 -8.51 102.22
N GLU A 374 -0.65 -8.27 103.39
CA GLU A 374 -0.63 -9.24 104.51
C GLU A 374 -1.72 -9.04 105.61
N LEU A 375 -2.28 -10.19 106.05
CA LEU A 375 -2.73 -10.57 107.41
C LEU A 375 -4.22 -10.52 107.88
N ARG A 376 -4.74 -11.76 108.03
CA ARG A 376 -5.31 -12.42 109.24
C ARG A 376 -6.82 -12.44 109.54
N GLN A 377 -7.35 -13.66 109.33
CA GLN A 377 -8.48 -14.39 109.89
C GLN A 377 -8.82 -14.16 111.37
N ARG A 378 -10.11 -14.33 111.72
CA ARG A 378 -10.59 -15.03 112.94
C ARG A 378 -12.03 -15.55 112.78
N SER A 379 -12.19 -16.86 112.94
CA SER A 379 -13.45 -17.56 113.30
C SER A 379 -13.68 -17.41 114.82
N ALA A 380 -14.75 -17.81 115.50
CA ALA A 380 -15.89 -18.68 115.25
C ALA A 380 -16.93 -18.33 116.33
N GLU A 381 -18.24 -18.49 116.06
CA GLU A 381 -19.31 -18.89 117.00
C GLU A 381 -20.67 -18.47 116.42
N GLU A 382 -21.25 -19.32 115.57
CA GLU A 382 -22.71 -19.34 115.31
C GLU A 382 -23.13 -20.59 114.50
N THR A 383 -22.40 -21.68 114.72
CA THR A 383 -22.56 -22.97 114.02
C THR A 383 -23.64 -23.82 114.66
N GLU A 384 -24.88 -23.33 114.69
CA GLU A 384 -26.03 -24.24 114.84
C GLU A 384 -27.36 -23.72 114.27
N LYS A 385 -27.48 -22.40 114.00
CA LYS A 385 -28.59 -21.85 113.20
C LYS A 385 -28.27 -21.79 111.70
N ARG A 386 -26.97 -21.67 111.35
CA ARG A 386 -26.47 -21.59 109.96
C ARG A 386 -26.65 -22.89 109.18
N HIS A 387 -26.65 -24.07 109.80
CA HIS A 387 -26.68 -25.34 109.05
C HIS A 387 -28.01 -25.67 108.36
N ARG A 388 -29.15 -25.13 108.83
CA ARG A 388 -30.46 -25.28 108.15
C ARG A 388 -30.65 -24.23 107.05
N GLU A 389 -30.33 -22.96 107.32
CA GLU A 389 -30.39 -21.89 106.31
C GLU A 389 -29.34 -22.04 105.19
N GLU A 390 -28.17 -22.61 105.49
CA GLU A 390 -27.10 -22.87 104.51
C GLU A 390 -27.43 -24.07 103.61
N LYS A 391 -28.21 -25.07 104.09
CA LYS A 391 -28.72 -26.16 103.24
C LYS A 391 -29.78 -25.66 102.25
N GLU A 392 -30.72 -24.81 102.68
CA GLU A 392 -31.70 -24.19 101.77
C GLU A 392 -31.05 -23.17 100.83
N LYS A 393 -30.10 -22.34 101.30
CA LYS A 393 -29.31 -21.44 100.44
C LYS A 393 -28.41 -22.20 99.47
N LYS A 394 -27.86 -23.36 99.85
CA LYS A 394 -27.11 -24.24 98.92
C LYS A 394 -28.02 -24.82 97.85
N GLN A 395 -29.19 -25.35 98.20
CA GLN A 395 -30.14 -25.87 97.21
C GLN A 395 -30.67 -24.79 96.26
N LYS A 396 -30.99 -23.58 96.75
CA LYS A 396 -31.36 -22.44 95.89
C LYS A 396 -30.21 -21.97 95.01
N LYS A 397 -28.98 -21.87 95.53
CA LYS A 397 -27.78 -21.54 94.72
C LYS A 397 -27.45 -22.60 93.69
N GLU A 398 -27.68 -23.88 94.00
CA GLU A 398 -27.52 -24.99 93.06
C GLU A 398 -28.58 -24.93 91.96
N GLN A 399 -29.84 -24.68 92.30
CA GLN A 399 -30.91 -24.48 91.30
C GLN A 399 -30.64 -23.25 90.42
N GLU A 400 -30.28 -22.10 90.99
CA GLU A 400 -29.88 -20.90 90.22
C GLU A 400 -28.63 -21.15 89.37
N ARG A 401 -27.62 -21.88 89.87
CA ARG A 401 -26.46 -22.27 89.07
C ARG A 401 -26.87 -23.17 87.92
N HIS A 402 -27.73 -24.14 88.16
CA HIS A 402 -28.18 -25.09 87.15
C HIS A 402 -29.06 -24.40 86.08
N GLU A 403 -29.86 -23.40 86.48
CA GLU A 403 -30.66 -22.59 85.57
C GLU A 403 -29.80 -21.60 84.77
N LYS A 404 -28.79 -20.99 85.40
CA LYS A 404 -27.77 -20.18 84.70
C LYS A 404 -26.92 -21.00 83.74
N LEU A 405 -26.53 -22.22 84.11
CA LEU A 405 -25.83 -23.15 83.24
C LEU A 405 -26.69 -23.56 82.04
N LYS A 406 -27.99 -23.83 82.24
CA LYS A 406 -28.93 -24.10 81.14
C LYS A 406 -29.10 -22.89 80.21
N LYS A 407 -29.22 -21.68 80.75
CA LYS A 407 -29.30 -20.46 79.93
C LYS A 407 -28.00 -20.20 79.16
N ALA A 408 -26.85 -20.34 79.81
CA ALA A 408 -25.55 -20.19 79.17
C ALA A 408 -25.32 -21.26 78.07
N GLU A 409 -25.80 -22.48 78.28
CA GLU A 409 -25.75 -23.56 77.29
C GLU A 409 -26.69 -23.30 76.11
N GLN A 410 -27.92 -22.82 76.36
CA GLN A 410 -28.82 -22.39 75.29
C GLN A 410 -28.23 -21.23 74.48
N GLU A 411 -27.62 -20.25 75.13
CA GLU A 411 -26.99 -19.10 74.47
C GLU A 411 -25.77 -19.53 73.65
N ARG A 412 -24.94 -20.44 74.17
CA ARG A 412 -23.83 -21.05 73.43
C ARG A 412 -24.28 -21.81 72.18
N ASN A 413 -25.36 -22.58 72.29
CA ASN A 413 -25.92 -23.30 71.14
C ASN A 413 -26.50 -22.34 70.10
N ARG A 414 -27.15 -21.25 70.54
CA ARG A 414 -27.67 -20.19 69.65
C ARG A 414 -26.56 -19.49 68.87
N LEU A 415 -25.46 -19.14 69.55
CA LEU A 415 -24.30 -18.52 68.92
C LEU A 415 -23.60 -19.46 67.93
N GLN A 416 -23.50 -20.76 68.27
CA GLN A 416 -22.97 -21.76 67.33
C GLN A 416 -23.86 -21.92 66.09
N GLU A 417 -25.18 -21.84 66.25
CA GLU A 417 -26.13 -21.94 65.14
C GLU A 417 -26.07 -20.70 64.23
N GLU A 418 -25.95 -19.50 64.79
CA GLU A 418 -25.72 -18.26 64.04
C GLU A 418 -24.37 -18.26 63.31
N GLU A 419 -23.29 -18.75 63.95
CA GLU A 419 -21.97 -18.86 63.32
C GLU A 419 -21.98 -19.87 62.16
N LYS A 420 -22.73 -20.96 62.31
CA LYS A 420 -22.93 -21.96 61.25
C LYS A 420 -23.69 -21.37 60.07
N LEU A 421 -24.76 -20.63 60.32
CA LEU A 421 -25.54 -19.94 59.28
C LEU A 421 -24.67 -18.93 58.52
N ARG A 422 -23.87 -18.13 59.24
CA ARG A 422 -22.91 -17.19 58.62
C ARG A 422 -21.89 -17.89 57.73
N ASN A 423 -21.36 -19.03 58.16
CA ASN A 423 -20.39 -19.80 57.39
C ASN A 423 -21.01 -20.41 56.13
N GLU A 424 -22.25 -20.90 56.20
CA GLU A 424 -23.02 -21.39 55.05
C GLU A 424 -23.31 -20.25 54.05
N GLU A 425 -23.68 -19.06 54.55
CA GLU A 425 -23.93 -17.88 53.72
C GLU A 425 -22.66 -17.39 53.00
N LEU A 426 -21.51 -17.40 53.71
CA LEU A 426 -20.21 -17.07 53.14
C LEU A 426 -19.77 -18.08 52.08
N GLN A 427 -20.03 -19.38 52.30
CA GLN A 427 -19.78 -20.42 51.29
C GLN A 427 -20.69 -20.23 50.06
N ALA A 428 -21.97 -19.93 50.26
CA ALA A 428 -22.90 -19.66 49.18
C ALA A 428 -22.49 -18.41 48.37
N GLN A 429 -22.01 -17.36 49.03
CA GLN A 429 -21.43 -16.18 48.34
C GLN A 429 -20.21 -16.54 47.50
N LYS A 430 -19.26 -17.30 48.05
CA LYS A 430 -18.07 -17.74 47.30
C LYS A 430 -18.44 -18.55 46.06
N LEU A 431 -19.40 -19.46 46.18
CA LEU A 431 -19.88 -20.26 45.06
C LEU A 431 -20.54 -19.40 43.97
N ARG A 432 -21.33 -18.39 44.36
CA ARG A 432 -21.94 -17.43 43.42
C ARG A 432 -20.89 -16.57 42.71
N GLU A 433 -19.86 -16.10 43.44
CA GLU A 433 -18.75 -15.36 42.83
C GLU A 433 -17.97 -16.23 41.84
N GLU A 434 -17.75 -17.50 42.17
CA GLU A 434 -17.06 -18.45 41.29
C GLU A 434 -17.88 -18.75 40.03
N GLN A 435 -19.19 -18.96 40.16
CA GLN A 435 -20.10 -19.10 39.01
C GLN A 435 -20.10 -17.84 38.13
N LYS A 436 -20.12 -16.65 38.74
CA LYS A 436 -20.08 -15.39 38.01
C LYS A 436 -18.77 -15.23 37.21
N LYS A 437 -17.63 -15.62 37.80
CA LYS A 437 -16.33 -15.63 37.11
C LYS A 437 -16.30 -16.60 35.93
N ILE A 438 -16.91 -17.78 36.07
CA ILE A 438 -17.01 -18.77 34.99
C ILE A 438 -17.87 -18.20 33.85
N GLN A 439 -18.99 -17.57 34.17
CA GLN A 439 -19.88 -16.97 33.18
C GLN A 439 -19.21 -15.80 32.45
N GLU A 440 -18.53 -14.90 33.18
CA GLU A 440 -17.75 -13.79 32.59
C GLU A 440 -16.63 -14.32 31.67
N PHE A 441 -15.95 -15.41 32.06
CA PHE A 441 -14.92 -16.03 31.23
C PHE A 441 -15.49 -16.64 29.93
N GLN A 442 -16.62 -17.34 30.01
CA GLN A 442 -17.32 -17.87 28.83
C GLN A 442 -17.79 -16.76 27.89
N GLU A 443 -18.36 -15.68 28.46
CA GLU A 443 -18.82 -14.55 27.69
C GLU A 443 -17.65 -13.84 27.00
N GLN A 444 -16.52 -13.66 27.70
CA GLN A 444 -15.31 -13.10 27.13
C GLN A 444 -14.78 -13.96 25.97
N GLN A 445 -14.73 -15.28 26.12
CA GLN A 445 -14.35 -16.20 25.03
C GLN A 445 -15.29 -16.08 23.81
N SER A 446 -16.60 -15.96 24.04
CA SER A 446 -17.57 -15.78 22.96
C SER A 446 -17.39 -14.46 22.21
N ARG A 447 -17.06 -13.37 22.93
CA ARG A 447 -16.78 -12.05 22.35
C ARG A 447 -15.48 -12.08 21.55
N GLU A 448 -14.44 -12.74 22.05
CA GLU A 448 -13.17 -12.93 21.34
C GLU A 448 -13.36 -13.75 20.05
N LEU A 449 -14.16 -14.83 20.10
CA LEU A 449 -14.51 -15.63 18.91
C LEU A 449 -15.30 -14.82 17.87
N LYS A 450 -16.32 -14.06 18.30
CA LYS A 450 -17.10 -13.19 17.40
C LYS A 450 -16.22 -12.11 16.77
N ALA A 451 -15.39 -11.44 17.56
CA ALA A 451 -14.45 -10.43 17.05
C ALA A 451 -13.45 -11.02 16.05
N LYS A 452 -12.98 -12.26 16.29
CA LYS A 452 -12.10 -12.97 15.35
C LYS A 452 -12.83 -13.29 14.04
N HIS A 453 -14.07 -13.78 14.11
CA HIS A 453 -14.88 -14.07 12.92
C HIS A 453 -15.18 -12.79 12.10
N GLU A 454 -15.53 -11.68 12.76
CA GLU A 454 -15.72 -10.39 12.10
C GLU A 454 -14.44 -9.89 11.42
N GLN A 455 -13.27 -10.05 12.05
CA GLN A 455 -11.98 -9.71 11.43
C GLN A 455 -11.69 -10.57 10.20
N GLU A 456 -11.98 -11.87 10.25
CA GLU A 456 -11.82 -12.78 9.11
C GLU A 456 -12.76 -12.41 7.95
N LEU A 457 -14.01 -12.03 8.24
CA LEU A 457 -14.97 -11.56 7.23
C LEU A 457 -14.50 -10.25 6.58
N GLN A 458 -14.07 -9.27 7.37
CA GLN A 458 -13.52 -8.00 6.86
C GLN A 458 -12.27 -8.22 6.00
N GLU A 459 -11.40 -9.16 6.38
CA GLU A 459 -10.22 -9.50 5.58
C GLU A 459 -10.61 -10.14 4.24
N ARG A 460 -11.62 -11.03 4.22
CA ARG A 460 -12.15 -11.63 2.99
C ARG A 460 -12.78 -10.59 2.06
N GLU A 461 -13.65 -9.72 2.58
CA GLU A 461 -14.26 -8.64 1.80
C GLU A 461 -13.20 -7.69 1.24
N TYR A 462 -12.21 -7.33 2.04
CA TYR A 462 -11.09 -6.51 1.57
C TYR A 462 -10.30 -7.21 0.46
N GLN A 463 -10.04 -8.52 0.57
CA GLN A 463 -9.36 -9.27 -0.49
C GLN A 463 -10.21 -9.35 -1.77
N GLN A 464 -11.52 -9.55 -1.66
CA GLN A 464 -12.43 -9.54 -2.80
C GLN A 464 -12.45 -8.19 -3.50
N GLN A 465 -12.61 -7.09 -2.75
CA GLN A 465 -12.54 -5.74 -3.32
C GLN A 465 -11.20 -5.45 -4.01
N GLN A 466 -10.10 -6.03 -3.52
CA GLN A 466 -8.79 -5.86 -4.14
C GLN A 466 -8.70 -6.61 -5.47
N ARG A 467 -9.21 -7.85 -5.56
CA ARG A 467 -9.29 -8.60 -6.83
C ARG A 467 -10.18 -7.89 -7.84
N GLN A 468 -11.34 -7.39 -7.40
CA GLN A 468 -12.26 -6.63 -8.27
C GLN A 468 -11.58 -5.37 -8.83
N ARG A 469 -10.91 -4.58 -7.98
CA ARG A 469 -10.15 -3.40 -8.44
C ARG A 469 -9.03 -3.74 -9.43
N GLU A 470 -8.37 -4.90 -9.26
CA GLU A 470 -7.37 -5.36 -10.22
C GLU A 470 -8.00 -5.68 -11.58
N ILE A 471 -9.15 -6.36 -11.60
CA ILE A 471 -9.91 -6.64 -12.84
C ILE A 471 -10.40 -5.34 -13.49
N ASP A 472 -10.97 -4.42 -12.73
CA ASP A 472 -11.45 -3.13 -13.23
C ASP A 472 -10.32 -2.29 -13.84
N GLN A 473 -9.14 -2.29 -13.21
CA GLN A 473 -7.95 -1.62 -13.75
C GLN A 473 -7.47 -2.25 -15.06
N LEU A 474 -7.54 -3.58 -15.18
CA LEU A 474 -7.21 -4.26 -16.43
C LEU A 474 -8.20 -3.92 -17.54
N LYS A 475 -9.50 -3.88 -17.23
CA LYS A 475 -10.56 -3.45 -18.17
C LYS A 475 -10.37 -2.01 -18.64
N GLN A 476 -10.08 -1.08 -17.72
CA GLN A 476 -9.81 0.31 -18.08
C GLN A 476 -8.62 0.45 -19.02
N ARG A 477 -7.52 -0.28 -18.78
CA ARG A 477 -6.36 -0.29 -19.67
C ARG A 477 -6.68 -0.88 -21.04
N GLN A 478 -7.57 -1.86 -21.09
CA GLN A 478 -8.02 -2.42 -22.36
C GLN A 478 -8.86 -1.42 -23.14
N GLU A 479 -9.81 -0.75 -22.48
CA GLU A 479 -10.63 0.30 -23.11
C GLU A 479 -9.76 1.47 -23.63
N GLU A 480 -8.76 1.90 -22.86
CA GLU A 480 -7.80 2.92 -23.30
C GLU A 480 -6.98 2.45 -24.52
N ALA A 481 -6.56 1.18 -24.54
CA ALA A 481 -5.85 0.61 -25.68
C ALA A 481 -6.75 0.48 -26.93
N GLU A 482 -8.03 0.20 -26.77
CA GLU A 482 -9.02 0.17 -27.86
C GLU A 482 -9.29 1.56 -28.41
N ARG A 483 -9.41 2.59 -27.55
CA ARG A 483 -9.51 3.98 -27.98
C ARG A 483 -8.28 4.43 -28.76
N GLN A 484 -7.08 4.05 -28.29
CA GLN A 484 -5.85 4.36 -29.02
C GLN A 484 -5.80 3.64 -30.37
N LYS A 485 -6.25 2.38 -30.46
CA LYS A 485 -6.34 1.64 -31.73
C LYS A 485 -7.26 2.36 -32.72
N ALA A 486 -8.44 2.80 -32.28
CA ALA A 486 -9.37 3.54 -33.13
C ALA A 486 -8.76 4.85 -33.65
N ALA A 487 -8.03 5.59 -32.80
CA ALA A 487 -7.34 6.81 -33.20
C ALA A 487 -6.18 6.52 -34.20
N ASP A 488 -5.44 5.43 -33.99
CA ASP A 488 -4.35 5.02 -34.89
C ASP A 488 -4.90 4.59 -36.27
N GLU A 489 -6.04 3.88 -36.31
CA GLU A 489 -6.76 3.50 -37.53
C GLU A 489 -7.30 4.72 -38.29
N GLU A 490 -7.90 5.69 -37.58
CA GLU A 490 -8.36 6.94 -38.19
C GLU A 490 -7.19 7.75 -38.77
N ALA A 491 -6.07 7.83 -38.04
CA ALA A 491 -4.85 8.48 -38.53
C ALA A 491 -4.26 7.75 -39.75
N GLU A 492 -4.34 6.42 -39.81
CA GLU A 492 -3.93 5.65 -40.99
C GLU A 492 -4.82 5.95 -42.20
N LYS A 493 -6.14 6.02 -42.01
CA LYS A 493 -7.08 6.42 -43.06
C LYS A 493 -6.76 7.83 -43.60
N GLN A 494 -6.49 8.78 -42.70
CA GLN A 494 -6.08 10.13 -43.10
C GLN A 494 -4.75 10.14 -43.86
N ARG A 495 -3.77 9.31 -43.46
CA ARG A 495 -2.51 9.15 -44.20
C ARG A 495 -2.74 8.59 -45.60
N GLN A 496 -3.59 7.57 -45.74
CA GLN A 496 -3.92 6.98 -47.04
C GLN A 496 -4.63 8.00 -47.95
N GLU A 497 -5.58 8.77 -47.43
CA GLU A 497 -6.24 9.85 -48.17
C GLU A 497 -5.25 10.95 -48.58
N HIS A 498 -4.30 11.32 -47.72
CA HIS A 498 -3.25 12.28 -48.04
C HIS A 498 -2.35 11.77 -49.18
N ILE A 499 -1.90 10.51 -49.10
CA ILE A 499 -1.09 9.88 -50.15
C ILE A 499 -1.84 9.85 -51.47
N GLN A 500 -3.13 9.51 -51.47
CA GLN A 500 -3.96 9.55 -52.68
C GLN A 500 -4.02 10.95 -53.29
N LYS A 501 -4.19 11.99 -52.46
CA LYS A 501 -4.18 13.39 -52.93
C LYS A 501 -2.82 13.81 -53.49
N VAL A 502 -1.72 13.37 -52.88
CA VAL A 502 -0.36 13.64 -53.40
C VAL A 502 -0.18 13.00 -54.77
N ARG A 503 -0.55 11.72 -54.95
CA ARG A 503 -0.48 11.05 -56.26
C ARG A 503 -1.32 11.75 -57.33
N GLN A 504 -2.52 12.22 -56.97
CA GLN A 504 -3.38 12.98 -57.88
C GLN A 504 -2.70 14.29 -58.33
N ARG A 505 -2.10 15.04 -57.39
CA ARG A 505 -1.35 16.26 -57.71
C ARG A 505 -0.12 15.99 -58.57
N GLU A 506 0.64 14.95 -58.28
CA GLU A 506 1.80 14.56 -59.10
C GLU A 506 1.40 14.18 -60.52
N GLU A 507 0.25 13.52 -60.72
CA GLU A 507 -0.28 13.23 -62.05
C GLU A 507 -0.74 14.50 -62.79
N GLU A 508 -1.39 15.43 -62.09
CA GLU A 508 -1.78 16.73 -62.64
C GLU A 508 -0.56 17.55 -63.05
N ASP A 509 0.45 17.65 -62.17
CA ASP A 509 1.71 18.34 -62.43
C ASP A 509 2.46 17.70 -63.61
N ARG A 510 2.44 16.36 -63.73
CA ARG A 510 3.03 15.66 -64.88
C ARG A 510 2.34 16.05 -66.18
N ARG A 511 1.00 16.12 -66.20
CA ARG A 511 0.22 16.55 -67.37
C ARG A 511 0.53 18.00 -67.74
N GLN A 512 0.63 18.89 -66.75
CA GLN A 512 0.98 20.30 -66.99
C GLN A 512 2.39 20.44 -67.58
N ARG A 513 3.40 19.75 -67.03
CA ARG A 513 4.77 19.77 -67.59
C ARG A 513 4.84 19.22 -69.02
N GLU A 514 4.05 18.19 -69.33
CA GLU A 514 3.95 17.65 -70.70
C GLU A 514 3.31 18.67 -71.66
N GLU A 515 2.26 19.35 -71.22
CA GLU A 515 1.59 20.39 -72.01
C GLU A 515 2.48 21.62 -72.24
N GLU A 516 3.23 22.06 -71.22
CA GLU A 516 4.20 23.15 -71.35
C GLU A 516 5.31 22.81 -72.35
N ARG A 517 5.87 21.59 -72.26
CA ARG A 517 6.87 21.13 -73.24
C ARG A 517 6.31 21.08 -74.65
N ARG A 518 5.05 20.69 -74.81
CA ARG A 518 4.36 20.72 -76.11
C ARG A 518 4.26 22.15 -76.65
N LYS A 519 3.80 23.10 -75.83
CA LYS A 519 3.71 24.52 -76.21
C LYS A 519 5.08 25.12 -76.58
N GLN A 520 6.14 24.79 -75.83
CA GLN A 520 7.50 25.23 -76.13
C GLN A 520 8.01 24.68 -77.48
N ARG A 521 7.71 23.41 -77.81
CA ARG A 521 8.06 22.84 -79.12
C ARG A 521 7.32 23.55 -80.26
N GLU A 522 6.02 23.79 -80.09
CA GLU A 522 5.21 24.52 -81.08
C GLU A 522 5.74 25.96 -81.31
N GLN A 523 6.14 26.68 -80.25
CA GLN A 523 6.77 28.00 -80.34
C GLN A 523 8.14 27.96 -81.03
N GLN A 524 8.96 26.96 -80.70
CA GLN A 524 10.27 26.78 -81.33
C GLN A 524 10.14 26.51 -82.84
N GLU A 525 9.19 25.64 -83.24
CA GLU A 525 8.91 25.35 -84.65
C GLU A 525 8.43 26.60 -85.41
N GLU A 526 7.63 27.46 -84.77
CA GLU A 526 7.23 28.76 -85.34
C GLU A 526 8.42 29.69 -85.53
N GLN A 527 9.29 29.80 -84.52
CA GLN A 527 10.51 30.60 -84.61
C GLN A 527 11.47 30.08 -85.70
N ASP A 528 11.60 28.77 -85.83
CA ASP A 528 12.42 28.13 -86.86
C ASP A 528 11.87 28.38 -88.26
N ARG A 529 10.54 28.40 -88.43
CA ARG A 529 9.88 28.79 -89.69
C ARG A 529 10.18 30.23 -90.06
N LEU A 530 10.03 31.17 -89.12
CA LEU A 530 10.36 32.59 -89.33
C LEU A 530 11.84 32.79 -89.67
N ASN A 531 12.73 32.09 -88.98
CA ASN A 531 14.17 32.15 -89.26
C ASN A 531 14.50 31.56 -90.64
N ALA A 532 13.82 30.47 -91.05
CA ALA A 532 13.98 29.90 -92.38
C ALA A 532 13.50 30.85 -93.48
N GLU A 533 12.41 31.59 -93.25
CA GLU A 533 11.93 32.63 -94.17
C GLU A 533 12.95 33.76 -94.33
N LYS A 534 13.49 34.29 -93.22
CA LYS A 534 14.55 35.32 -93.25
C LYS A 534 15.79 34.85 -94.02
N ARG A 535 16.21 33.59 -93.85
CA ARG A 535 17.34 33.02 -94.61
C ARG A 535 17.05 33.00 -96.11
N ARG A 536 15.82 32.67 -96.52
CA ARG A 536 15.40 32.68 -97.93
C ARG A 536 15.39 34.09 -98.51
N GLU A 537 14.91 35.08 -97.77
CA GLU A 537 14.92 36.49 -98.19
C GLU A 537 16.35 37.02 -98.38
N GLU A 538 17.24 36.72 -97.44
CA GLU A 538 18.65 37.10 -97.53
C GLU A 538 19.36 36.44 -98.71
N GLU A 539 19.06 35.15 -98.98
CA GLU A 539 19.58 34.46 -100.15
C GLU A 539 19.09 35.10 -101.45
N GLN A 540 17.81 35.48 -101.55
CA GLN A 540 17.28 36.20 -102.70
C GLN A 540 17.97 37.56 -102.90
N ARG A 541 18.27 38.29 -101.82
CA ARG A 541 19.02 39.55 -101.89
C ARG A 541 20.43 39.33 -102.43
N LEU A 542 21.16 38.35 -101.91
CA LEU A 542 22.50 38.00 -102.37
C LEU A 542 22.52 37.54 -103.83
N GLN A 543 21.49 36.82 -104.28
CA GLN A 543 21.33 36.44 -105.68
C GLN A 543 21.14 37.65 -106.61
N LYS A 544 20.37 38.66 -106.18
CA LYS A 544 20.21 39.92 -106.95
C LYS A 544 21.52 40.70 -107.03
N GLU A 545 22.24 40.85 -105.91
CA GLU A 545 23.58 41.49 -105.90
C GLU A 545 24.60 40.73 -106.79
N TYR A 546 24.47 39.42 -106.91
CA TYR A 546 25.26 38.63 -107.84
C TYR A 546 24.88 38.92 -109.31
N GLN A 547 23.60 38.98 -109.64
CA GLN A 547 23.12 39.33 -110.99
C GLN A 547 23.57 40.73 -111.41
N GLU A 548 23.42 41.73 -110.54
CA GLU A 548 23.88 43.10 -110.80
C GLU A 548 25.40 43.17 -111.06
N ARG A 549 26.20 42.39 -110.32
CA ARG A 549 27.65 42.29 -110.56
C ARG A 549 27.99 41.67 -111.91
N LEU A 550 27.21 40.70 -112.39
CA LEU A 550 27.38 40.11 -113.72
C LEU A 550 27.04 41.10 -114.86
N GLU A 551 26.05 41.97 -114.63
CA GLU A 551 25.65 43.03 -115.58
C GLU A 551 26.67 44.18 -115.64
N GLN A 552 27.30 44.52 -114.51
CA GLN A 552 28.29 45.60 -114.42
C GLN A 552 29.69 45.19 -114.94
N ALA A 553 29.95 43.89 -115.13
CA ALA A 553 31.23 43.39 -115.61
C ALA A 553 31.50 43.82 -117.07
N LYS A 554 32.58 44.56 -117.31
CA LYS A 554 32.95 45.09 -118.64
C LYS A 554 33.91 44.18 -119.40
N THR A 555 34.51 43.21 -118.70
CA THR A 555 35.48 42.26 -119.25
C THR A 555 35.12 40.82 -118.89
N ASP A 556 35.45 39.87 -119.76
CA ASP A 556 35.21 38.43 -119.51
C ASP A 556 35.89 37.95 -118.23
N ARG A 557 37.05 38.53 -117.89
CA ARG A 557 37.78 38.24 -116.66
C ARG A 557 37.02 38.65 -115.39
N GLU A 558 36.31 39.78 -115.40
CA GLU A 558 35.48 40.22 -114.27
C GLU A 558 34.25 39.33 -114.09
N ARG A 559 33.63 38.88 -115.18
CA ARG A 559 32.51 37.93 -115.16
C ARG A 559 32.95 36.58 -114.59
N GLN A 560 34.08 36.03 -115.06
CA GLN A 560 34.65 34.79 -114.53
C GLN A 560 35.01 34.87 -113.04
N LEU A 561 35.51 36.03 -112.57
CA LEU A 561 35.79 36.26 -111.15
C LEU A 561 34.52 36.32 -110.29
N ALA A 562 33.43 36.91 -110.79
CA ALA A 562 32.14 36.94 -110.10
C ALA A 562 31.53 35.53 -110.02
N GLU A 563 31.53 34.78 -111.12
CA GLU A 563 31.08 33.38 -111.19
C GLU A 563 31.87 32.48 -110.24
N ALA A 564 33.20 32.59 -110.21
CA ALA A 564 34.06 31.84 -109.31
C ALA A 564 33.80 32.17 -107.82
N ARG A 565 33.51 33.44 -107.48
CA ARG A 565 33.14 33.85 -106.12
C ARG A 565 31.79 33.28 -105.67
N GLU A 566 30.82 33.24 -106.57
CA GLU A 566 29.49 32.67 -106.30
C GLU A 566 29.55 31.14 -106.21
N ALA A 567 30.31 30.48 -107.07
CA ALA A 567 30.56 29.03 -106.98
C ALA A 567 31.19 28.67 -105.62
N LYS A 568 32.23 29.41 -105.21
CA LYS A 568 32.85 29.22 -103.89
C LYS A 568 31.87 29.46 -102.74
N ARG A 569 31.02 30.50 -102.82
CA ARG A 569 30.01 30.78 -101.79
C ARG A 569 28.99 29.64 -101.66
N ARG A 570 28.58 29.02 -102.77
CA ARG A 570 27.65 27.88 -102.77
C ARG A 570 28.30 26.64 -102.17
N GLU A 571 29.55 26.34 -102.52
CA GLU A 571 30.32 25.25 -101.91
C GLU A 571 30.50 25.48 -100.39
N ASP A 572 30.83 26.70 -99.97
CA ASP A 572 30.96 27.06 -98.56
C ASP A 572 29.61 26.93 -97.82
N LEU A 573 28.49 27.30 -98.46
CA LEU A 573 27.14 27.17 -97.90
C LEU A 573 26.72 25.70 -97.75
N GLU A 574 26.95 24.88 -98.77
CA GLU A 574 26.66 23.44 -98.75
C GLU A 574 27.49 22.73 -97.67
N LEU A 575 28.78 23.06 -97.55
CA LEU A 575 29.64 22.52 -96.50
C LEU A 575 29.16 22.96 -95.10
N GLN A 576 28.76 24.22 -94.94
CA GLN A 576 28.19 24.69 -93.68
C GLN A 576 26.86 24.01 -93.34
N GLU A 577 26.00 23.74 -94.31
CA GLU A 577 24.73 23.05 -94.10
C GLU A 577 24.96 21.58 -93.70
N GLN A 578 25.92 20.90 -94.33
CA GLN A 578 26.30 19.54 -93.96
C GLN A 578 26.86 19.46 -92.53
N ILE A 579 27.75 20.39 -92.15
CA ILE A 579 28.30 20.46 -90.79
C ILE A 579 27.18 20.73 -89.78
N LYS A 580 26.28 21.69 -90.07
CA LYS A 580 25.13 21.99 -89.21
C LYS A 580 24.19 20.80 -89.05
N LYS A 581 23.92 20.06 -90.12
CA LYS A 581 23.07 18.87 -90.09
C LYS A 581 23.69 17.75 -89.25
N GLN A 582 24.98 17.49 -89.41
CA GLN A 582 25.71 16.54 -88.58
C GLN A 582 25.75 16.96 -87.10
N GLU A 583 25.93 18.25 -86.83
CA GLU A 583 25.92 18.78 -85.47
C GLU A 583 24.53 18.66 -84.82
N GLN A 584 23.46 18.96 -85.56
CA GLN A 584 22.08 18.77 -85.11
C GLN A 584 21.76 17.30 -84.81
N GLU A 585 22.14 16.37 -85.69
CA GLU A 585 21.95 14.93 -85.45
C GLU A 585 22.73 14.45 -84.21
N ARG A 586 23.96 14.91 -84.02
CA ARG A 586 24.76 14.61 -82.81
C ARG A 586 24.11 15.20 -81.55
N GLN A 587 23.66 16.44 -81.59
CA GLN A 587 22.98 17.10 -80.47
C GLN A 587 21.66 16.40 -80.14
N GLU A 588 20.89 15.97 -81.13
CA GLU A 588 19.64 15.24 -80.92
C GLU A 588 19.88 13.86 -80.31
N GLN A 589 20.91 13.13 -80.76
CA GLN A 589 21.31 11.87 -80.15
C GLN A 589 21.73 12.03 -78.69
N VAL A 590 22.49 13.07 -78.36
CA VAL A 590 22.88 13.39 -76.97
C VAL A 590 21.64 13.73 -76.14
N ARG A 591 20.71 14.54 -76.67
CA ARG A 591 19.46 14.88 -75.99
C ARG A 591 18.59 13.65 -75.71
N ARG A 592 18.42 12.75 -76.69
CA ARG A 592 17.66 11.49 -76.53
C ARG A 592 18.28 10.59 -75.45
N LYS A 593 19.61 10.48 -75.42
CA LYS A 593 20.31 9.71 -74.39
C LYS A 593 20.14 10.31 -72.99
N LEU A 594 20.24 11.64 -72.87
CA LEU A 594 20.00 12.34 -71.61
C LEU A 594 18.56 12.17 -71.13
N GLU A 595 17.56 12.32 -72.01
CA GLU A 595 16.15 12.11 -71.65
C GLU A 595 15.86 10.65 -71.22
N GLU A 596 16.49 9.65 -71.86
CA GLU A 596 16.34 8.25 -71.45
C GLU A 596 17.03 7.98 -70.10
N GLU A 597 18.22 8.54 -69.86
CA GLU A 597 18.94 8.40 -68.60
C GLU A 597 18.22 9.11 -67.44
N GLU A 598 17.65 10.29 -67.70
CA GLU A 598 16.83 11.03 -66.74
C GLU A 598 15.57 10.22 -66.37
N LYS A 599 14.84 9.68 -67.35
CA LYS A 599 13.68 8.80 -67.10
C LYS A 599 14.07 7.53 -66.31
N ARG A 600 15.24 6.94 -66.58
CA ARG A 600 15.74 5.80 -65.82
C ARG A 600 16.00 6.17 -64.36
N ARG A 601 16.66 7.32 -64.11
CA ARG A 601 16.93 7.82 -62.75
C ARG A 601 15.65 8.19 -62.00
N GLU A 602 14.68 8.82 -62.67
CA GLU A 602 13.36 9.11 -62.09
C GLU A 602 12.64 7.82 -61.71
N LEU A 603 12.61 6.81 -62.60
CA LEU A 603 11.97 5.53 -62.31
C LEU A 603 12.66 4.80 -61.15
N GLU A 604 14.00 4.84 -61.08
CA GLU A 604 14.78 4.26 -59.99
C GLU A 604 14.46 4.94 -58.64
N GLN A 605 14.41 6.28 -58.60
CA GLN A 605 13.99 7.02 -57.39
C GLN A 605 12.55 6.68 -56.98
N LEU A 606 11.65 6.49 -57.95
CA LEU A 606 10.25 6.17 -57.70
C LEU A 606 10.07 4.71 -57.21
N GLU A 607 10.91 3.79 -57.68
CA GLU A 607 10.96 2.42 -57.15
C GLU A 607 11.58 2.36 -55.75
N GLU A 608 12.64 3.12 -55.48
CA GLU A 608 13.27 3.19 -54.16
C GLU A 608 12.32 3.78 -53.11
N THR A 609 11.62 4.86 -53.44
CA THR A 609 10.59 5.46 -52.57
C THR A 609 9.44 4.49 -52.31
N LYS A 610 8.91 3.81 -53.34
CA LYS A 610 7.89 2.76 -53.16
C LYS A 610 8.36 1.63 -52.24
N ARG A 611 9.59 1.15 -52.43
CA ARG A 611 10.16 0.10 -51.56
C ARG A 611 10.31 0.56 -50.12
N PHE A 612 10.72 1.81 -49.91
CA PHE A 612 10.82 2.39 -48.57
C PHE A 612 9.43 2.51 -47.91
N GLU A 613 8.44 3.03 -48.63
CA GLU A 613 7.06 3.13 -48.14
C GLU A 613 6.46 1.75 -47.83
N GLU A 614 6.67 0.76 -48.69
CA GLU A 614 6.20 -0.61 -48.47
C GLU A 614 6.87 -1.26 -47.25
N GLN A 615 8.18 -1.03 -47.05
CA GLN A 615 8.88 -1.48 -45.85
C GLN A 615 8.33 -0.81 -44.59
N GLU A 616 8.08 0.50 -44.60
CA GLU A 616 7.47 1.22 -43.48
C GLU A 616 6.06 0.71 -43.15
N LEU A 617 5.20 0.53 -44.16
CA LEU A 617 3.87 -0.06 -44.01
C LEU A 617 3.93 -1.47 -43.44
N LYS A 618 4.85 -2.30 -43.92
CA LYS A 618 5.05 -3.66 -43.39
C LYS A 618 5.47 -3.64 -41.92
N ARG A 619 6.38 -2.73 -41.52
CA ARG A 619 6.76 -2.56 -40.10
C ARG A 619 5.57 -2.11 -39.25
N LEU A 620 4.75 -1.18 -39.75
CA LEU A 620 3.55 -0.70 -39.06
C LEU A 620 2.54 -1.83 -38.87
N HIS A 621 2.29 -2.64 -39.90
CA HIS A 621 1.42 -3.82 -39.81
C HIS A 621 1.94 -4.86 -38.81
N GLU A 622 3.25 -5.13 -38.81
CA GLU A 622 3.86 -6.02 -37.81
C GLU A 622 3.73 -5.46 -36.38
N GLU A 623 3.88 -4.15 -36.19
CA GLU A 623 3.69 -3.51 -34.88
C GLU A 623 2.22 -3.58 -34.43
N ASN A 624 1.28 -3.31 -35.34
CA ASN A 624 -0.16 -3.42 -35.07
C ASN A 624 -0.55 -4.87 -34.74
N ALA A 625 -0.04 -5.86 -35.47
CA ALA A 625 -0.28 -7.27 -35.19
C ALA A 625 0.26 -7.69 -33.81
N ARG A 626 1.43 -7.19 -33.41
CA ARG A 626 1.98 -7.41 -32.05
C ARG A 626 1.09 -6.77 -30.98
N ARG A 627 0.56 -5.57 -31.22
CA ARG A 627 -0.37 -4.89 -30.30
C ARG A 627 -1.68 -5.67 -30.14
N GLU A 628 -2.22 -6.19 -31.24
CA GLU A 628 -3.42 -7.06 -31.21
C GLU A 628 -3.18 -8.37 -30.48
N GLU A 629 -2.01 -9.00 -30.66
CA GLU A 629 -1.64 -10.19 -29.90
C GLU A 629 -1.56 -9.89 -28.39
N GLN A 630 -0.95 -8.76 -28.01
CA GLN A 630 -0.93 -8.32 -26.62
C GLN A 630 -2.33 -8.01 -26.06
N GLN A 631 -3.24 -7.46 -26.88
CA GLN A 631 -4.64 -7.26 -26.48
C GLN A 631 -5.32 -8.61 -26.24
N ARG A 632 -5.16 -9.58 -27.14
CA ARG A 632 -5.71 -10.94 -26.95
C ARG A 632 -5.14 -11.63 -25.70
N GLN A 633 -3.86 -11.45 -25.40
CA GLN A 633 -3.24 -11.97 -24.18
C GLN A 633 -3.84 -11.32 -22.92
N ARG A 634 -4.03 -10.00 -22.91
CA ARG A 634 -4.68 -9.28 -21.80
C ARG A 634 -6.13 -9.72 -21.61
N GLN A 635 -6.88 -9.91 -22.70
CA GLN A 635 -8.26 -10.40 -22.66
C GLN A 635 -8.36 -11.78 -22.01
N ARG A 636 -7.46 -12.70 -22.39
CA ARG A 636 -7.38 -14.03 -21.76
C ARG A 636 -7.05 -13.94 -20.27
N GLU A 637 -6.15 -13.04 -19.87
CA GLU A 637 -5.82 -12.84 -18.45
C GLU A 637 -7.03 -12.32 -17.66
N ILE A 638 -7.83 -11.41 -18.23
CA ILE A 638 -9.07 -10.93 -17.61
C ILE A 638 -10.07 -12.07 -17.46
N GLU A 639 -10.32 -12.83 -18.54
CA GLU A 639 -11.24 -13.98 -18.53
C GLU A 639 -10.82 -15.05 -17.51
N GLU A 640 -9.53 -15.36 -17.43
CA GLU A 640 -8.98 -16.30 -16.44
C GLU A 640 -9.22 -15.81 -15.01
N ARG A 641 -8.96 -14.53 -14.73
CA ARG A 641 -9.17 -13.93 -13.40
C ARG A 641 -10.64 -13.89 -13.01
N GLU A 642 -11.53 -13.54 -13.94
CA GLU A 642 -12.97 -13.57 -13.70
C GLU A 642 -13.49 -15.00 -13.49
N ALA A 643 -12.96 -15.99 -14.21
CA ALA A 643 -13.31 -17.39 -14.01
C ALA A 643 -12.84 -17.88 -12.62
N VAL A 644 -11.63 -17.52 -12.19
CA VAL A 644 -11.14 -17.81 -10.83
C VAL A 644 -12.04 -17.18 -9.77
N GLU A 645 -12.49 -15.94 -9.96
CA GLU A 645 -13.41 -15.29 -9.02
C GLU A 645 -14.78 -15.98 -8.96
N LYS A 646 -15.35 -16.37 -10.11
CA LYS A 646 -16.60 -17.14 -10.16
C LYS A 646 -16.47 -18.49 -9.46
N ASN A 647 -15.36 -19.20 -9.68
CA ASN A 647 -15.10 -20.48 -9.04
C ASN A 647 -14.96 -20.33 -7.52
N LEU A 648 -14.24 -19.29 -7.07
CA LEU A 648 -14.08 -19.00 -5.64
C LEU A 648 -15.42 -18.63 -4.98
N ALA A 649 -16.27 -17.87 -5.67
CA ALA A 649 -17.60 -17.51 -5.18
C ALA A 649 -18.50 -18.75 -5.05
N ALA A 650 -18.48 -19.65 -6.04
CA ALA A 650 -19.23 -20.91 -5.99
C ALA A 650 -18.72 -21.83 -4.88
N GLU A 651 -17.41 -21.91 -4.66
CA GLU A 651 -16.81 -22.68 -3.56
C GLU A 651 -17.20 -22.09 -2.20
N GLU A 652 -17.19 -20.76 -2.05
CA GLU A 652 -17.63 -20.10 -0.81
C GLU A 652 -19.11 -20.35 -0.53
N GLU A 653 -19.98 -20.32 -1.54
CA GLU A 653 -21.40 -20.64 -1.38
C GLU A 653 -21.62 -22.09 -0.95
N ARG A 654 -20.88 -23.04 -1.53
CA ARG A 654 -20.91 -24.45 -1.12
C ARG A 654 -20.48 -24.63 0.33
N LEU A 655 -19.37 -24.01 0.74
CA LEU A 655 -18.91 -24.07 2.13
C LEU A 655 -19.90 -23.43 3.10
N ARG A 656 -20.60 -22.35 2.71
CA ARG A 656 -21.66 -21.74 3.52
C ARG A 656 -22.83 -22.69 3.72
N GLN A 657 -23.23 -23.44 2.68
CA GLN A 657 -24.27 -24.46 2.80
C GLN A 657 -23.85 -25.60 3.74
N GLU A 658 -22.61 -26.09 3.60
CA GLU A 658 -22.06 -27.16 4.45
C GLU A 658 -22.00 -26.75 5.92
N VAL A 659 -21.50 -25.55 6.23
CA VAL A 659 -21.49 -25.01 7.60
C VAL A 659 -22.89 -24.86 8.16
N LEU A 660 -23.85 -24.38 7.35
CA LEU A 660 -25.24 -24.23 7.78
C LEU A 660 -25.90 -25.58 8.09
N GLU A 661 -25.59 -26.62 7.31
CA GLU A 661 -26.05 -27.98 7.56
C GLU A 661 -25.43 -28.58 8.83
N GLU A 662 -24.11 -28.40 9.04
CA GLU A 662 -23.45 -28.82 10.28
C GLU A 662 -24.01 -28.10 11.51
N GLU A 663 -24.29 -26.79 11.40
CA GLU A 663 -24.84 -25.99 12.50
C GLU A 663 -26.27 -26.47 12.86
N ARG A 664 -27.10 -26.76 11.87
CA ARG A 664 -28.42 -27.39 12.08
C ARG A 664 -28.29 -28.77 12.73
N ALA A 665 -27.36 -29.60 12.28
CA ALA A 665 -27.13 -30.92 12.87
C ALA A 665 -26.63 -30.83 14.32
N LEU A 666 -25.79 -29.85 14.63
CA LEU A 666 -25.33 -29.58 15.99
C LEU A 666 -26.49 -29.12 16.88
N GLN A 667 -27.34 -28.20 16.39
CA GLN A 667 -28.53 -27.76 17.11
C GLN A 667 -29.46 -28.92 17.43
N GLN A 668 -29.73 -29.79 16.45
CA GLN A 668 -30.55 -30.99 16.69
C GLN A 668 -29.94 -31.91 17.76
N ARG A 669 -28.61 -32.13 17.73
CA ARG A 669 -27.92 -32.93 18.76
C ARG A 669 -28.01 -32.29 20.15
N GLN A 670 -27.91 -30.97 20.23
CA GLN A 670 -28.06 -30.24 21.49
C GLN A 670 -29.49 -30.35 22.02
N GLU A 671 -30.50 -30.15 21.17
CA GLU A 671 -31.91 -30.31 21.54
C GLU A 671 -32.23 -31.73 22.00
N GLU A 672 -31.73 -32.76 21.31
CA GLU A 672 -31.88 -34.15 21.74
C GLU A 672 -31.18 -34.44 23.07
N ALA A 673 -29.99 -33.87 23.29
CA ALA A 673 -29.28 -34.01 24.55
C ALA A 673 -30.06 -33.34 25.70
N ILE A 674 -30.60 -32.13 25.49
CA ILE A 674 -31.47 -31.44 26.45
C ILE A 674 -32.69 -32.31 26.76
N ARG A 675 -33.37 -32.81 25.74
CA ARG A 675 -34.54 -33.68 25.90
C ARG A 675 -34.21 -34.92 26.74
N LYS A 676 -33.10 -35.62 26.44
CA LYS A 676 -32.65 -36.78 27.22
C LYS A 676 -32.32 -36.43 28.67
N THR A 677 -31.70 -35.27 28.91
CA THR A 677 -31.39 -34.82 30.27
C THR A 677 -32.65 -34.46 31.05
N GLU A 678 -33.65 -33.85 30.42
CA GLU A 678 -34.95 -33.56 31.05
C GLU A 678 -35.74 -34.84 31.35
N GLU A 679 -35.75 -35.80 30.42
CA GLU A 679 -36.35 -37.12 30.63
C GLU A 679 -35.68 -37.86 31.80
N ALA A 680 -34.34 -37.83 31.88
CA ALA A 680 -33.59 -38.44 32.98
C ALA A 680 -33.86 -37.74 34.32
N ARG A 681 -33.95 -36.39 34.34
CA ARG A 681 -34.31 -35.63 35.55
C ARG A 681 -35.72 -36.02 36.02
N LYS A 682 -36.68 -36.07 35.10
CA LYS A 682 -38.06 -36.44 35.39
C LYS A 682 -38.15 -37.87 35.94
N ALA A 683 -37.44 -38.83 35.33
CA ALA A 683 -37.38 -40.20 35.83
C ALA A 683 -36.77 -40.29 37.24
N LYS A 684 -35.77 -39.47 37.55
CA LYS A 684 -35.17 -39.40 38.89
C LYS A 684 -36.12 -38.79 39.92
N GLU A 685 -36.84 -37.73 39.56
CA GLU A 685 -37.89 -37.14 40.40
C GLU A 685 -39.04 -38.12 40.66
N ASP A 686 -39.45 -38.89 39.65
CA ASP A 686 -40.47 -39.92 39.78
C ASP A 686 -39.99 -41.08 40.68
N GLN A 687 -38.72 -41.49 40.57
CA GLN A 687 -38.12 -42.48 41.47
C GLN A 687 -38.06 -41.99 42.92
N GLU A 688 -37.68 -40.73 43.14
CA GLU A 688 -37.61 -40.14 44.48
C GLU A 688 -39.01 -40.04 45.10
N ARG A 689 -40.01 -39.60 44.32
CA ARG A 689 -41.41 -39.58 44.74
C ARG A 689 -41.94 -40.97 45.10
N ALA A 690 -41.67 -41.98 44.27
CA ALA A 690 -42.04 -43.36 44.55
C ALA A 690 -41.36 -43.90 45.82
N ALA A 691 -40.10 -43.53 46.06
CA ALA A 691 -39.37 -43.91 47.27
C ALA A 691 -39.93 -43.22 48.53
N GLU A 692 -40.35 -41.96 48.43
CA GLU A 692 -41.04 -41.26 49.51
C GLU A 692 -42.40 -41.86 49.82
N GLU A 693 -43.19 -42.18 48.79
CA GLU A 693 -44.48 -42.87 48.95
C GLU A 693 -44.32 -44.24 49.61
N ALA A 694 -43.30 -45.02 49.22
CA ALA A 694 -42.99 -46.30 49.84
C ALA A 694 -42.60 -46.16 51.32
N LYS A 695 -41.78 -45.15 51.67
CA LYS A 695 -41.43 -44.83 53.07
C LYS A 695 -42.65 -44.43 53.88
N ALA A 696 -43.54 -43.61 53.31
CA ALA A 696 -44.79 -43.19 53.96
C ALA A 696 -45.72 -44.39 54.20
N GLU A 697 -45.82 -45.32 53.25
CA GLU A 697 -46.59 -46.56 53.41
C GLU A 697 -46.00 -47.47 54.49
N GLU A 698 -44.68 -47.63 54.53
CA GLU A 698 -44.00 -48.39 55.59
C GLU A 698 -44.25 -47.77 56.97
N GLN A 699 -44.16 -46.45 57.07
CA GLN A 699 -44.43 -45.73 58.32
C GLN A 699 -45.88 -45.91 58.76
N LYS A 700 -46.85 -45.87 57.84
CA LYS A 700 -48.27 -46.19 58.14
C LYS A 700 -48.42 -47.61 58.68
N ARG A 701 -47.80 -48.61 58.04
CA ARG A 701 -47.84 -50.01 58.50
C ARG A 701 -47.24 -50.18 59.90
N ARG A 702 -46.14 -49.48 60.20
CA ARG A 702 -45.53 -49.47 61.55
C ARG A 702 -46.45 -48.89 62.61
N VAL A 703 -47.07 -47.74 62.31
CA VAL A 703 -48.03 -47.09 63.22
C VAL A 703 -49.25 -47.97 63.45
N GLU A 704 -49.77 -48.60 62.39
CA GLU A 704 -50.93 -49.50 62.49
C GLU A 704 -50.61 -50.75 63.33
N LYS A 705 -49.44 -51.35 63.13
CA LYS A 705 -48.97 -52.48 63.95
C LYS A 705 -48.79 -52.09 65.41
N ALA A 706 -48.24 -50.91 65.69
CA ALA A 706 -48.09 -50.40 67.06
C ALA A 706 -49.45 -50.16 67.72
N LYS A 707 -50.43 -49.64 66.97
CA LYS A 707 -51.81 -49.47 67.44
C LYS A 707 -52.45 -50.81 67.80
N GLN A 708 -52.32 -51.83 66.96
CA GLN A 708 -52.84 -53.17 67.24
C GLN A 708 -52.24 -53.77 68.51
N LEU A 709 -50.93 -53.63 68.71
CA LEU A 709 -50.26 -54.08 69.94
C LEU A 709 -50.76 -53.34 71.19
N ALA A 710 -50.93 -52.02 71.12
CA ALA A 710 -51.46 -51.24 72.22
C ALA A 710 -52.92 -51.61 72.55
N ASP A 711 -53.74 -51.86 71.53
CA ASP A 711 -55.13 -52.30 71.70
C ASP A 711 -55.20 -53.70 72.32
N GLN A 712 -54.30 -54.62 71.94
CA GLN A 712 -54.16 -55.94 72.56
C GLN A 712 -53.74 -55.86 74.02
N GLU A 713 -52.74 -55.03 74.35
CA GLU A 713 -52.29 -54.84 75.72
C GLU A 713 -53.41 -54.28 76.60
N LYS A 714 -54.14 -53.28 76.09
CA LYS A 714 -55.29 -52.70 76.78
C LYS A 714 -56.41 -53.73 76.99
N ALA A 715 -56.67 -54.59 76.01
CA ALA A 715 -57.63 -55.68 76.14
C ALA A 715 -57.21 -56.69 77.21
N ALA A 716 -55.92 -57.10 77.22
CA ALA A 716 -55.36 -57.99 78.23
C ALA A 716 -55.46 -57.38 79.64
N GLN A 717 -55.12 -56.10 79.81
CA GLN A 717 -55.28 -55.38 81.08
C GLN A 717 -56.76 -55.32 81.52
N GLN A 718 -57.70 -55.14 80.59
CA GLN A 718 -59.13 -55.19 80.91
C GLN A 718 -59.59 -56.58 81.34
N GLU A 719 -59.08 -57.63 80.71
CA GLU A 719 -59.38 -59.01 81.04
C GLU A 719 -58.82 -59.40 82.42
N GLU A 720 -57.59 -59.01 82.72
CA GLU A 720 -56.99 -59.19 84.05
C GLU A 720 -57.80 -58.47 85.13
N LYS A 721 -58.22 -57.22 84.87
CA LYS A 721 -59.13 -56.49 85.78
C LYS A 721 -60.46 -57.21 85.97
N LYS A 722 -61.05 -57.79 84.92
CA LYS A 722 -62.27 -58.61 85.02
C LYS A 722 -62.02 -59.86 85.87
N ARG A 723 -60.87 -60.52 85.73
CA ARG A 723 -60.49 -61.71 86.52
C ARG A 723 -60.32 -61.39 88.00
N LEU A 724 -59.57 -60.35 88.32
CA LEU A 724 -59.40 -59.87 89.70
C LEU A 724 -60.73 -59.44 90.33
N TYR A 725 -61.60 -58.81 89.54
CA TYR A 725 -62.93 -58.44 89.97
C TYR A 725 -63.81 -59.67 90.24
N ALA A 726 -63.79 -60.69 89.38
CA ALA A 726 -64.52 -61.94 89.60
C ALA A 726 -64.05 -62.68 90.85
N ASN A 727 -62.73 -62.78 91.08
CA ASN A 727 -62.16 -63.39 92.28
C ASN A 727 -62.59 -62.67 93.56
N ARG A 728 -62.65 -61.33 93.53
CA ARG A 728 -63.09 -60.51 94.67
C ARG A 728 -64.56 -60.74 95.02
N ILE A 729 -65.41 -61.00 94.02
CA ILE A 729 -66.82 -61.33 94.25
C ILE A 729 -66.99 -62.75 94.77
N ALA A 730 -66.21 -63.72 94.26
CA ALA A 730 -66.25 -65.10 94.72
C ALA A 730 -65.82 -65.28 96.19
N ALA A 731 -65.00 -64.35 96.72
CA ALA A 731 -64.54 -64.35 98.12
C ALA A 731 -65.60 -63.88 99.14
N LEU A 732 -66.78 -63.39 98.70
CA LEU A 732 -67.87 -62.94 99.58
C LEU A 732 -68.78 -64.11 99.98
N SER A 733 -69.38 -64.03 101.17
CA SER A 733 -70.42 -64.97 101.63
C SER A 733 -71.61 -65.03 100.66
N PRO A 734 -72.27 -66.19 100.46
CA PRO A 734 -73.39 -66.33 99.51
C PRO A 734 -74.54 -65.32 99.70
N GLU A 735 -74.79 -64.88 100.95
CA GLU A 735 -75.79 -63.84 101.24
C GLU A 735 -75.36 -62.45 100.77
N ASP A 736 -74.06 -62.13 100.92
CA ASP A 736 -73.48 -60.86 100.49
C ASP A 736 -73.30 -60.77 98.99
N GLN A 737 -73.03 -61.90 98.31
CA GLN A 737 -73.05 -61.97 96.85
C GLN A 737 -74.44 -61.62 96.28
N LYS A 738 -75.52 -62.16 96.86
CA LYS A 738 -76.90 -61.82 96.47
C LYS A 738 -77.21 -60.34 96.68
N LYS A 739 -76.88 -59.78 97.85
CA LYS A 739 -77.03 -58.33 98.11
C LYS A 739 -76.21 -57.48 97.15
N PHE A 740 -75.00 -57.90 96.80
CA PHE A 740 -74.14 -57.19 95.85
C PHE A 740 -74.72 -57.18 94.44
N PHE A 741 -75.22 -58.31 93.94
CA PHE A 741 -75.86 -58.39 92.62
C PHE A 741 -77.18 -57.60 92.57
N GLU A 742 -78.00 -57.65 93.63
CA GLU A 742 -79.20 -56.81 93.76
C GLU A 742 -78.86 -55.31 93.74
N MET A 743 -77.90 -54.89 94.55
CA MET A 743 -77.48 -53.50 94.65
C MET A 743 -76.86 -53.00 93.33
N ARG A 744 -76.09 -53.85 92.64
CA ARG A 744 -75.55 -53.56 91.31
C ARG A 744 -76.64 -53.49 90.24
N LYS A 745 -77.66 -54.36 90.30
CA LYS A 745 -78.83 -54.32 89.40
C LYS A 745 -79.60 -53.00 89.58
N ARG A 746 -79.86 -52.59 90.82
CA ARG A 746 -80.46 -51.28 91.14
C ARG A 746 -79.58 -50.10 90.67
N ARG A 747 -78.27 -50.13 90.91
CA ARG A 747 -77.33 -49.09 90.42
C ARG A 747 -77.26 -49.03 88.89
N LYS A 748 -77.30 -50.17 88.20
CA LYS A 748 -77.32 -50.23 86.73
C LYS A 748 -78.61 -49.63 86.19
N GLN A 749 -79.75 -50.00 86.75
CA GLN A 749 -81.06 -49.42 86.40
C GLN A 749 -81.08 -47.91 86.63
N LEU A 750 -80.58 -47.43 87.78
CA LEU A 750 -80.49 -46.00 88.08
C LEU A 750 -79.56 -45.26 87.11
N LYS A 751 -78.43 -45.88 86.74
CA LYS A 751 -77.47 -45.28 85.79
C LYS A 751 -78.04 -45.24 84.36
N GLU A 752 -78.73 -46.29 83.93
CA GLU A 752 -79.43 -46.32 82.64
C GLU A 752 -80.57 -45.30 82.60
N GLN A 753 -81.30 -45.12 83.70
CA GLN A 753 -82.33 -44.09 83.84
C GLN A 753 -81.72 -42.68 83.75
N MET A 754 -80.65 -42.40 84.51
CA MET A 754 -79.92 -41.13 84.42
C MET A 754 -79.37 -40.87 83.02
N GLN A 755 -78.86 -41.90 82.34
CA GLN A 755 -78.29 -41.75 81.01
C GLN A 755 -79.38 -41.49 79.96
N ARG A 756 -80.56 -42.10 80.10
CA ARG A 756 -81.75 -41.77 79.29
C ARG A 756 -82.19 -40.34 79.51
N GLU A 757 -82.32 -39.90 80.76
CA GLU A 757 -82.66 -38.51 81.09
C GLU A 757 -81.62 -37.51 80.57
N ASN A 758 -80.33 -37.85 80.65
CA ASN A 758 -79.26 -36.97 80.16
C ASN A 758 -79.21 -36.93 78.63
N ASN A 759 -79.44 -38.06 77.95
CA ASN A 759 -79.59 -38.10 76.50
C ASN A 759 -80.83 -37.34 76.04
N GLU A 760 -81.93 -37.41 76.78
CA GLU A 760 -83.14 -36.62 76.53
C GLU A 760 -82.86 -35.12 76.71
N LYS A 761 -82.13 -34.72 77.77
CA LYS A 761 -81.65 -33.35 77.94
C LYS A 761 -80.73 -32.90 76.80
N LYS A 762 -79.83 -33.77 76.34
CA LYS A 762 -78.92 -33.49 75.22
C LYS A 762 -79.67 -33.36 73.89
N LEU A 763 -80.68 -34.20 73.67
CA LEU A 763 -81.57 -34.13 72.52
C LEU A 763 -82.40 -32.84 72.55
N LYS A 764 -82.96 -32.46 73.70
CA LYS A 764 -83.65 -31.17 73.89
C LYS A 764 -82.72 -29.98 73.63
N ARG A 765 -81.45 -30.05 74.04
CA ARG A 765 -80.43 -29.02 73.73
C ARG A 765 -80.10 -28.95 72.24
N ILE A 766 -79.98 -30.08 71.55
CA ILE A 766 -79.76 -30.12 70.09
C ILE A 766 -80.99 -29.57 69.36
N GLN A 767 -82.21 -29.96 69.76
CA GLN A 767 -83.47 -29.43 69.19
C GLN A 767 -83.66 -27.93 69.46
N HIS A 768 -83.19 -27.42 70.60
CA HIS A 768 -83.18 -26.00 70.91
C HIS A 768 -82.12 -25.25 70.09
N ALA A 769 -80.93 -25.83 69.91
CA ALA A 769 -79.88 -25.27 69.06
C ALA A 769 -80.31 -25.20 67.58
N ILE A 770 -81.02 -26.21 67.08
CA ILE A 770 -81.58 -26.22 65.72
C ILE A 770 -82.65 -25.13 65.57
N ARG A 771 -83.54 -24.96 66.56
CA ARG A 771 -84.55 -23.87 66.56
C ARG A 771 -83.95 -22.47 66.62
N LEU A 772 -82.77 -22.32 67.25
CA LEU A 772 -82.04 -21.05 67.27
C LEU A 772 -81.31 -20.79 65.94
N SER A 773 -80.80 -21.82 65.26
CA SER A 773 -80.18 -21.69 63.95
C SER A 773 -81.16 -21.51 62.78
N GLU A 774 -82.46 -21.72 63.00
CA GLU A 774 -83.53 -21.48 62.02
C GLU A 774 -84.18 -20.08 62.16
N ALA A 775 -83.81 -19.33 63.20
CA ALA A 775 -84.31 -17.96 63.48
C ALA A 775 -83.26 -16.86 63.22
N GLU A 776 -82.03 -17.23 62.86
CA GLU A 776 -80.99 -16.39 62.26
C GLU A 776 -80.93 -16.65 60.75
#